data_AF-A0A5B9FP49-F1
#
_entry.id   AF-A0A5B9FP49-F1
#
_cell.length_a   1.000
_cell.length_b   1.000
_cell.length_c   1.000
_cell.angle_alpha   90.00
_cell.angle_beta   90.00
_cell.angle_gamma   90.00
#
_symmetry.space_group_name_H-M   'P 1'
#
loop_
_entity.id
_entity.type
_entity.pdbx_description
1 polymer ?
#
loop_
_entity_poly.entity_id
_entity_poly.type
_entity_poly.pdbx_seq_one_letter_code
_entity_poly.pdbx_strand_id
1 'polypeptide(L)'
;MTDKTPETSFVPAESPIRLHHQLDAIWGSGRGLTRLSAVNHTVVGIRFMVTALVFFAIGGILAMLIRTQLASTNSTFLDAAQYAQVFTMHGVIMMFLFAIPFFEGLAIYLLPKMLGARDLAFPRMSAYGYWCYLFGGSFLVAALLFGIAPDGGWFMYTPLSSRPYSPGINADVWLLGITFVEISALSAAIEIMVTILKLRSPGMSLTRMPIFAWYMLVVAAMMIIGFPPLILGSILLEVERAFDLPFFDPTRGGDPLLWQHLFWLFGHPEVYIIFLPAAGALSTIIPVLSRTRLEGYGLIVAAIVAMAFLSFGLWVHHMYTVGIPHVALSFFSAASALVAIPTGIQIFAWLATMAHGRPQLSIPMLHVFGFFFVFVLGGLTGVMLAMVPFDWQAHDSHFVVAHLHYVLVGGFVFPMMAAAYYWLPHITGRQPVQHLSKPAFWLIFIGFNVTFFAMHLTGLRGMPRRVFEYPPEAGWEMLNFVSSIGGFVMTIGFALVALDLIMLVRYGRPFRRDPWKAGTLEWATPTPPPSYNFGSLPHIEDRADALEPRLLGPELAAGCGYLGFMRNGWMETLTVDMVTGRLDHVVVLPRPTYLPLWTAIATAAFFASLLAKLYWATPIALLAVVVLFFLWTPSTGLKQDIGPLEVGHGERALHHQEVAQPPSWWAVVFALAADATLYTSLIFGGFFLWLSAPNWPPPDLGFTFAGPSLVAAITLVGAALSARMPDGRAGRTVSGLAFTLIAHLLTVGAMSVLLTSLPAPTSHAALASAFAVAAYVTLHAGIGAVLAGYGLWRWYGGYISMQRRLDLRIGSLWHDYTAVTGLVGLAFPFVLQSLTGAGGR
;
A
#
# COMPACT_ATOMS: atom_id res chain seq x y z
N MET A 1 -11.53 -27.09 28.55
CA MET A 1 -12.49 -26.92 27.44
C MET A 1 -12.68 -28.29 26.81
N THR A 2 -13.89 -28.81 26.85
CA THR A 2 -14.24 -30.14 26.34
C THR A 2 -13.90 -30.25 24.86
N ASP A 3 -13.11 -31.27 24.53
CA ASP A 3 -12.68 -31.68 23.20
C ASP A 3 -13.90 -32.21 22.42
N LYS A 4 -14.80 -31.31 22.02
CA LYS A 4 -15.89 -31.65 21.09
C LYS A 4 -15.30 -31.66 19.68
N THR A 5 -15.35 -32.82 19.05
CA THR A 5 -15.17 -32.97 17.60
C THR A 5 -15.97 -31.86 16.89
N PRO A 6 -15.35 -31.10 15.96
CA PRO A 6 -16.10 -30.14 15.15
C PRO A 6 -17.20 -30.92 14.42
N GLU A 7 -18.47 -30.59 14.67
CA GLU A 7 -19.56 -31.21 13.93
C GLU A 7 -19.43 -30.81 12.46
N THR A 8 -19.35 -31.81 11.58
CA THR A 8 -19.39 -31.63 10.12
C THR A 8 -20.83 -31.42 9.63
N SER A 9 -21.82 -31.69 10.48
CA SER A 9 -23.23 -31.43 10.25
C SER A 9 -23.54 -29.94 10.33
N PHE A 10 -24.16 -29.39 9.29
CA PHE A 10 -24.74 -28.06 9.30
C PHE A 10 -26.20 -28.11 9.73
N VAL A 11 -26.69 -27.03 10.33
CA VAL A 11 -28.13 -26.84 10.56
C VAL A 11 -28.64 -25.93 9.44
N PRO A 12 -29.46 -26.43 8.50
CA PRO A 12 -30.12 -25.57 7.52
C PRO A 12 -30.91 -24.50 8.27
N ALA A 13 -30.82 -23.25 7.83
CA ALA A 13 -31.66 -22.22 8.42
C ALA A 13 -33.13 -22.49 8.06
N GLU A 14 -33.97 -22.71 9.07
CA GLU A 14 -35.41 -22.93 8.88
C GLU A 14 -36.12 -21.73 8.21
N SER A 15 -35.50 -20.53 8.24
CA SER A 15 -35.97 -19.34 7.51
C SER A 15 -34.84 -18.33 7.24
N PRO A 16 -34.97 -17.45 6.22
CA PRO A 16 -34.01 -16.36 5.95
C PRO A 16 -33.79 -15.42 7.15
N ILE A 17 -34.83 -15.16 7.94
CA ILE A 17 -34.73 -14.31 9.14
C ILE A 17 -33.80 -14.95 10.16
N ARG A 18 -33.93 -16.27 10.38
CA ARG A 18 -33.08 -17.02 11.31
C ARG A 18 -31.63 -17.04 10.84
N LEU A 19 -31.39 -17.21 9.52
CA LEU A 19 -30.07 -17.13 8.91
C LEU A 19 -29.40 -15.78 9.22
N HIS A 20 -30.10 -14.67 9.00
CA HIS A 20 -29.57 -13.35 9.24
C HIS A 20 -29.24 -13.08 10.72
N HIS A 21 -30.09 -13.51 11.66
CA HIS A 21 -29.78 -13.42 13.10
C HIS A 21 -28.53 -14.21 13.49
N GLN A 22 -28.34 -15.41 12.92
CA GLN A 22 -27.14 -16.21 13.17
C GLN A 22 -25.88 -15.56 12.59
N LEU A 23 -25.96 -15.05 11.36
CA LEU A 23 -24.87 -14.32 10.73
C LEU A 23 -24.51 -13.06 11.51
N ASP A 24 -25.48 -12.26 11.95
CA ASP A 24 -25.24 -11.07 12.76
C ASP A 24 -24.55 -11.40 14.11
N ALA A 25 -24.92 -12.50 14.75
CA ALA A 25 -24.29 -12.95 15.99
C ALA A 25 -22.81 -13.36 15.80
N ILE A 26 -22.46 -13.87 14.62
CA ILE A 26 -21.10 -14.32 14.29
C ILE A 26 -20.22 -13.16 13.79
N TRP A 27 -20.76 -12.36 12.87
CA TRP A 27 -20.05 -11.30 12.11
C TRP A 27 -20.20 -9.90 12.71
N GLY A 28 -21.06 -9.72 13.71
CA GLY A 28 -21.30 -8.44 14.36
C GLY A 28 -20.04 -7.85 15.02
N SER A 29 -19.85 -6.54 14.90
CA SER A 29 -18.68 -5.81 15.42
C SER A 29 -18.91 -5.13 16.78
N GLY A 30 -20.01 -5.46 17.47
CA GLY A 30 -20.38 -4.88 18.77
C GLY A 30 -20.69 -3.37 18.74
N ARG A 31 -20.82 -2.75 19.91
CA ARG A 31 -21.17 -1.33 20.10
C ARG A 31 -20.19 -0.63 21.05
N GLY A 32 -20.03 0.68 20.88
CA GLY A 32 -19.14 1.49 21.74
C GLY A 32 -17.67 1.06 21.62
N LEU A 33 -16.98 0.97 22.76
CA LEU A 33 -15.55 0.64 22.82
C LEU A 33 -15.23 -0.76 22.30
N THR A 34 -16.19 -1.71 22.33
CA THR A 34 -15.96 -3.04 21.74
C THR A 34 -15.72 -2.98 20.24
N ARG A 35 -16.10 -1.89 19.57
CA ARG A 35 -15.81 -1.72 18.15
C ARG A 35 -14.31 -1.60 17.89
N LEU A 36 -13.48 -1.23 18.87
CA LEU A 36 -12.01 -1.19 18.71
C LEU A 36 -11.43 -2.58 18.36
N SER A 37 -12.07 -3.68 18.79
CA SER A 37 -11.67 -5.03 18.40
C SER A 37 -12.19 -5.48 17.03
N ALA A 38 -12.91 -4.63 16.30
CA ALA A 38 -13.46 -4.96 14.99
C ALA A 38 -12.34 -5.15 13.96
N VAL A 39 -12.44 -6.24 13.22
CA VAL A 39 -11.49 -6.62 12.15
C VAL A 39 -12.15 -6.65 10.77
N ASN A 40 -13.48 -6.52 10.69
CA ASN A 40 -14.21 -6.67 9.43
C ASN A 40 -13.94 -5.50 8.47
N HIS A 41 -13.81 -5.80 7.18
CA HIS A 41 -13.51 -4.82 6.13
C HIS A 41 -14.38 -3.56 6.16
N THR A 42 -15.68 -3.68 6.43
CA THR A 42 -16.57 -2.52 6.43
C THR A 42 -16.18 -1.49 7.49
N VAL A 43 -15.87 -1.92 8.73
CA VAL A 43 -15.48 -0.98 9.79
C VAL A 43 -14.07 -0.46 9.55
N VAL A 44 -13.13 -1.33 9.18
CA VAL A 44 -11.73 -0.96 8.93
C VAL A 44 -11.63 0.00 7.74
N GLY A 45 -12.27 -0.29 6.62
CA GLY A 45 -12.26 0.56 5.43
C GLY A 45 -12.85 1.95 5.68
N ILE A 46 -13.96 2.03 6.44
CA ILE A 46 -14.52 3.33 6.86
C ILE A 46 -13.55 4.10 7.76
N ARG A 47 -12.86 3.43 8.68
CA ARG A 47 -11.86 4.07 9.54
C ARG A 47 -10.72 4.67 8.72
N PHE A 48 -10.16 3.93 7.76
CA PHE A 48 -9.16 4.45 6.83
C PHE A 48 -9.65 5.70 6.10
N MET A 49 -10.82 5.63 5.46
CA MET A 49 -11.37 6.77 4.71
C MET A 49 -11.59 7.99 5.61
N VAL A 50 -12.15 7.82 6.81
CA VAL A 50 -12.39 8.93 7.74
C VAL A 50 -11.08 9.53 8.25
N THR A 51 -10.12 8.71 8.66
CA THR A 51 -8.80 9.19 9.10
C THR A 51 -8.08 9.93 7.96
N ALA A 52 -8.12 9.40 6.73
CA ALA A 52 -7.53 10.06 5.57
C ALA A 52 -8.20 11.41 5.26
N LEU A 53 -9.52 11.54 5.42
CA LEU A 53 -10.22 12.82 5.27
C LEU A 53 -9.85 13.84 6.35
N VAL A 54 -9.53 13.39 7.58
CA VAL A 54 -8.99 14.27 8.63
C VAL A 54 -7.61 14.79 8.22
N PHE A 55 -6.73 13.91 7.74
CA PHE A 55 -5.43 14.32 7.23
C PHE A 55 -5.54 15.23 5.99
N PHE A 56 -6.47 14.96 5.08
CA PHE A 56 -6.79 15.86 3.97
C PHE A 56 -7.14 17.27 4.45
N ALA A 57 -7.99 17.39 5.48
CA ALA A 57 -8.34 18.68 6.06
C ALA A 57 -7.11 19.39 6.66
N ILE A 58 -6.26 18.67 7.38
CA ILE A 58 -5.00 19.22 7.93
C ILE A 58 -4.10 19.70 6.78
N GLY A 59 -3.85 18.86 5.77
CA GLY A 59 -3.03 19.23 4.62
C GLY A 59 -3.59 20.43 3.84
N GLY A 60 -4.92 20.54 3.74
CA GLY A 60 -5.59 21.69 3.13
C GLY A 60 -5.41 22.99 3.92
N ILE A 61 -5.45 22.92 5.25
CA ILE A 61 -5.12 24.06 6.11
C ILE A 61 -3.66 24.48 5.88
N LEU A 62 -2.71 23.54 5.88
CA LEU A 62 -1.30 23.84 5.61
C LEU A 62 -1.10 24.49 4.24
N ALA A 63 -1.82 24.04 3.21
CA ALA A 63 -1.80 24.67 1.89
C ALA A 63 -2.24 26.15 1.95
N MET A 64 -3.25 26.48 2.77
CA MET A 64 -3.70 27.85 2.93
C MET A 64 -2.72 28.71 3.72
N LEU A 65 -1.98 28.14 4.68
CA LEU A 65 -0.89 28.85 5.35
C LEU A 65 0.22 29.23 4.36
N ILE A 66 0.60 28.30 3.46
CA ILE A 66 1.55 28.57 2.37
C ILE A 66 1.03 29.69 1.46
N ARG A 67 -0.24 29.60 1.04
CA ARG A 67 -0.83 30.62 0.16
C ARG A 67 -1.01 31.98 0.83
N THR A 68 -1.20 32.02 2.14
CA THR A 68 -1.24 33.27 2.91
C THR A 68 0.13 33.92 2.90
N GLN A 69 1.19 33.16 3.20
CA GLN A 69 2.56 33.66 3.16
C GLN A 69 2.96 34.17 1.76
N LEU A 70 2.56 33.45 0.72
CA LEU A 70 2.90 33.82 -0.66
C LEU A 70 1.92 34.80 -1.30
N ALA A 71 0.99 35.41 -0.58
CA ALA A 71 0.00 36.30 -1.18
C ALA A 71 0.57 37.68 -1.57
N SER A 72 1.64 38.13 -0.91
CA SER A 72 2.30 39.41 -1.17
C SER A 72 3.79 39.31 -0.86
N THR A 73 4.57 40.19 -1.49
CA THR A 73 6.02 40.34 -1.30
C THR A 73 6.40 40.77 0.11
N ASN A 74 5.49 41.43 0.84
CA ASN A 74 5.72 41.96 2.19
C ASN A 74 5.11 41.08 3.31
N SER A 75 4.76 39.83 3.02
CA SER A 75 4.14 38.96 4.02
C SER A 75 5.15 38.48 5.05
N THR A 76 4.87 38.74 6.33
CA THR A 76 5.65 38.26 7.49
C THR A 76 4.88 37.17 8.27
N PHE A 77 4.03 36.40 7.60
CA PHE A 77 3.12 35.44 8.24
C PHE A 77 3.83 34.19 8.75
N LEU A 78 4.81 33.68 8.00
CA LEU A 78 5.67 32.57 8.41
C LEU A 78 7.14 32.96 8.19
N ASP A 79 8.00 32.60 9.15
CA ASP A 79 9.44 32.63 8.90
C ASP A 79 9.88 31.44 8.01
N ALA A 80 11.15 31.45 7.60
CA ALA A 80 11.69 30.43 6.71
C ALA A 80 11.61 29.00 7.28
N ALA A 81 11.85 28.82 8.57
CA ALA A 81 11.85 27.49 9.22
C ALA A 81 10.41 26.96 9.36
N GLN A 82 9.48 27.82 9.77
CA GLN A 82 8.06 27.51 9.84
C GLN A 82 7.50 27.18 8.47
N TYR A 83 7.82 27.99 7.45
CA TYR A 83 7.43 27.72 6.07
C TYR A 83 7.98 26.36 5.61
N ALA A 84 9.24 26.06 5.92
CA ALA A 84 9.88 24.81 5.58
C ALA A 84 9.13 23.59 6.15
N GLN A 85 8.75 23.64 7.43
CA GLN A 85 7.94 22.60 8.05
C GLN A 85 6.55 22.50 7.45
N VAL A 86 5.87 23.64 7.25
CA VAL A 86 4.50 23.67 6.72
C VAL A 86 4.42 23.12 5.30
N PHE A 87 5.30 23.54 4.39
CA PHE A 87 5.28 23.04 3.01
C PHE A 87 5.69 21.57 2.94
N THR A 88 6.65 21.15 3.76
CA THR A 88 7.07 19.75 3.84
C THR A 88 5.92 18.88 4.31
N MET A 89 5.29 19.27 5.43
CA MET A 89 4.17 18.53 6.00
C MET A 89 2.94 18.53 5.12
N HIS A 90 2.66 19.61 4.37
CA HIS A 90 1.60 19.59 3.36
C HIS A 90 1.82 18.47 2.34
N GLY A 91 3.02 18.37 1.75
CA GLY A 91 3.34 17.33 0.79
C GLY A 91 3.30 15.93 1.39
N VAL A 92 3.90 15.75 2.58
CA VAL A 92 3.92 14.47 3.30
C VAL A 92 2.50 13.97 3.61
N ILE A 93 1.65 14.86 4.13
CA ILE A 93 0.27 14.54 4.47
C ILE A 93 -0.52 14.15 3.22
N MET A 94 -0.41 14.92 2.14
CA MET A 94 -1.21 14.66 0.94
C MET A 94 -0.81 13.36 0.23
N MET A 95 0.48 13.10 0.10
CA MET A 95 0.99 11.92 -0.60
C MET A 95 0.82 10.64 0.25
N PHE A 96 1.33 10.64 1.48
CA PHE A 96 1.40 9.42 2.28
C PHE A 96 0.22 9.21 3.23
N LEU A 97 -0.38 10.27 3.76
CA LEU A 97 -1.41 10.15 4.81
C LEU A 97 -2.84 10.31 4.30
N PHE A 98 -3.03 10.87 3.11
CA PHE A 98 -4.34 11.06 2.49
C PHE A 98 -4.58 10.13 1.31
N ALA A 99 -3.86 10.31 0.19
CA ALA A 99 -4.26 9.70 -1.08
C ALA A 99 -4.24 8.16 -1.02
N ILE A 100 -3.12 7.59 -0.59
CA ILE A 100 -2.96 6.13 -0.47
C ILE A 100 -3.94 5.53 0.54
N PRO A 101 -3.97 5.99 1.82
CA PRO A 101 -4.87 5.40 2.81
C PRO A 101 -6.36 5.58 2.47
N PHE A 102 -6.73 6.64 1.75
CA PHE A 102 -8.11 6.85 1.32
C PHE A 102 -8.55 5.77 0.32
N PHE A 103 -7.76 5.50 -0.73
CA PHE A 103 -8.12 4.46 -1.68
C PHE A 103 -7.99 3.05 -1.08
N GLU A 104 -7.04 2.82 -0.18
CA GLU A 104 -6.96 1.57 0.58
C GLU A 104 -8.25 1.34 1.36
N GLY A 105 -8.73 2.36 2.07
CA GLY A 105 -10.01 2.30 2.77
C GLY A 105 -11.19 2.01 1.84
N LEU A 106 -11.21 2.64 0.65
CA LEU A 106 -12.22 2.39 -0.37
C LEU A 106 -12.16 0.96 -0.91
N ALA A 107 -10.96 0.46 -1.21
CA ALA A 107 -10.73 -0.90 -1.72
C ALA A 107 -11.09 -1.95 -0.68
N ILE A 108 -10.65 -1.77 0.57
CA ILE A 108 -11.01 -2.61 1.71
C ILE A 108 -12.54 -2.65 1.84
N TYR A 109 -13.22 -1.50 1.75
CA TYR A 109 -14.67 -1.44 1.84
C TYR A 109 -15.39 -2.10 0.64
N LEU A 110 -14.98 -1.83 -0.60
CA LEU A 110 -15.73 -2.22 -1.80
C LEU A 110 -15.40 -3.62 -2.31
N LEU A 111 -14.14 -4.06 -2.25
CA LEU A 111 -13.70 -5.28 -2.94
C LEU A 111 -14.48 -6.52 -2.52
N PRO A 112 -14.66 -6.84 -1.21
CA PRO A 112 -15.46 -8.01 -0.84
C PRO A 112 -16.88 -7.96 -1.43
N LYS A 113 -17.48 -6.77 -1.49
CA LYS A 113 -18.85 -6.59 -1.98
C LYS A 113 -18.94 -6.76 -3.50
N MET A 114 -17.97 -6.22 -4.23
CA MET A 114 -17.90 -6.35 -5.69
C MET A 114 -17.49 -7.75 -6.15
N LEU A 115 -16.70 -8.47 -5.35
CA LEU A 115 -16.26 -9.84 -5.64
C LEU A 115 -17.27 -10.90 -5.15
N GLY A 116 -18.31 -10.49 -4.43
CA GLY A 116 -19.33 -11.37 -3.85
C GLY A 116 -18.82 -12.23 -2.68
N ALA A 117 -17.91 -11.68 -1.87
CA ALA A 117 -17.35 -12.30 -0.67
C ALA A 117 -17.89 -11.65 0.61
N ARG A 118 -17.73 -12.33 1.75
CA ARG A 118 -18.14 -11.79 3.05
C ARG A 118 -17.13 -10.78 3.64
N ASP A 119 -15.84 -10.97 3.37
CA ASP A 119 -14.74 -10.14 3.90
C ASP A 119 -13.48 -10.31 3.04
N LEU A 120 -12.40 -9.62 3.42
CA LEU A 120 -11.06 -9.79 2.87
C LEU A 120 -10.36 -11.06 3.39
N ALA A 121 -9.21 -11.38 2.79
CA ALA A 121 -8.44 -12.57 3.12
C ALA A 121 -7.82 -12.56 4.52
N PHE A 122 -7.47 -11.40 5.08
CA PHE A 122 -6.73 -11.29 6.34
C PHE A 122 -7.27 -10.17 7.25
N PRO A 123 -8.50 -10.27 7.78
CA PRO A 123 -9.16 -9.20 8.55
C PRO A 123 -8.31 -8.60 9.69
N ARG A 124 -7.54 -9.45 10.40
CA ARG A 124 -6.64 -9.00 11.48
C ARG A 124 -5.47 -8.16 10.96
N MET A 125 -4.94 -8.48 9.78
CA MET A 125 -3.84 -7.75 9.15
C MET A 125 -4.32 -6.37 8.68
N SER A 126 -5.49 -6.31 8.04
CA SER A 126 -6.20 -5.05 7.75
C SER A 126 -6.36 -4.16 8.99
N ALA A 127 -6.83 -4.72 10.11
CA ALA A 127 -6.98 -3.97 11.35
C ALA A 127 -5.64 -3.50 11.93
N TYR A 128 -4.60 -4.32 11.87
CA TYR A 128 -3.25 -3.95 12.31
C TYR A 128 -2.68 -2.83 11.45
N GLY A 129 -2.78 -2.93 10.12
CA GLY A 129 -2.37 -1.89 9.18
C GLY A 129 -3.02 -0.55 9.50
N TYR A 130 -4.34 -0.53 9.73
CA TYR A 130 -5.05 0.68 10.14
C TYR A 130 -4.43 1.36 11.37
N TRP A 131 -4.10 0.58 12.42
CA TRP A 131 -3.53 1.13 13.64
C TRP A 131 -2.11 1.64 13.42
N CYS A 132 -1.28 0.96 12.62
CA CYS A 132 0.04 1.43 12.22
C CYS A 132 -0.06 2.76 11.46
N TYR A 133 -0.98 2.86 10.50
CA TYR A 133 -1.25 4.10 9.78
C TYR A 133 -1.67 5.24 10.72
N LEU A 134 -2.62 4.99 11.63
CA LEU A 134 -3.08 6.00 12.57
C LEU A 134 -1.92 6.49 13.47
N PHE A 135 -1.14 5.59 14.05
CA PHE A 135 -0.07 5.95 14.96
C PHE A 135 1.11 6.61 14.23
N GLY A 136 1.52 6.10 13.07
CA GLY A 136 2.55 6.71 12.22
C GLY A 136 2.17 8.12 11.76
N GLY A 137 0.95 8.30 11.25
CA GLY A 137 0.44 9.63 10.89
C GLY A 137 0.31 10.57 12.09
N SER A 138 -0.08 10.05 13.26
CA SER A 138 -0.16 10.84 14.49
C SER A 138 1.21 11.31 14.99
N PHE A 139 2.28 10.51 14.82
CA PHE A 139 3.64 10.95 15.14
C PHE A 139 4.04 12.17 14.32
N LEU A 140 3.77 12.14 13.01
CA LEU A 140 4.08 13.24 12.09
C LEU A 140 3.30 14.53 12.43
N VAL A 141 1.99 14.41 12.70
CA VAL A 141 1.17 15.56 13.10
C VAL A 141 1.56 16.09 14.49
N ALA A 142 1.88 15.21 15.44
CA ALA A 142 2.35 15.64 16.76
C ALA A 142 3.67 16.41 16.65
N ALA A 143 4.62 15.93 15.83
CA ALA A 143 5.88 16.62 15.59
C ALA A 143 5.69 18.03 15.03
N LEU A 144 4.72 18.23 14.14
CA LEU A 144 4.34 19.55 13.64
C LEU A 144 3.83 20.48 14.76
N LEU A 145 2.98 19.97 15.66
CA LEU A 145 2.47 20.76 16.80
C LEU A 145 3.58 21.14 17.79
N PHE A 146 4.62 20.33 17.91
CA PHE A 146 5.80 20.61 18.74
C PHE A 146 6.89 21.42 18.03
N GLY A 147 6.69 21.82 16.76
CA GLY A 147 7.66 22.61 15.99
C GLY A 147 8.93 21.85 15.58
N ILE A 148 8.88 20.52 15.56
CA ILE A 148 9.98 19.62 15.19
C ILE A 148 9.63 18.76 13.97
N ALA A 149 8.67 19.20 13.15
CA ALA A 149 8.29 18.52 11.93
C ALA A 149 9.44 18.49 10.90
N PRO A 150 9.42 17.52 9.97
CA PRO A 150 10.33 17.51 8.84
C PRO A 150 10.28 18.82 8.05
N ASP A 151 11.44 19.30 7.60
CA ASP A 151 11.63 20.59 6.92
C ASP A 151 12.43 20.50 5.60
N GLY A 152 12.81 19.29 5.18
CA GLY A 152 13.59 19.02 3.95
C GLY A 152 12.77 18.79 2.67
N GLY A 153 11.46 19.08 2.69
CA GLY A 153 10.52 18.69 1.64
C GLY A 153 10.09 17.23 1.71
N TRP A 154 8.98 16.89 1.05
CA TRP A 154 8.33 15.58 1.20
C TRP A 154 9.17 14.36 0.76
N PHE A 155 10.27 14.59 0.04
CA PHE A 155 11.18 13.57 -0.46
C PHE A 155 12.59 13.60 0.17
N MET A 156 12.84 14.46 1.17
CA MET A 156 14.01 14.44 2.06
C MET A 156 15.38 14.17 1.40
N TYR A 157 15.73 14.92 0.35
CA TYR A 157 16.98 14.71 -0.38
C TYR A 157 18.23 14.80 0.50
N THR A 158 19.13 13.83 0.31
CA THR A 158 20.52 13.95 0.77
C THR A 158 21.29 14.87 -0.19
N PRO A 159 22.33 15.57 0.29
CA PRO A 159 22.87 15.53 1.65
C PRO A 159 22.13 16.43 2.65
N LEU A 160 21.14 17.24 2.23
CA LEU A 160 20.43 18.17 3.11
C LEU A 160 19.77 17.47 4.32
N SER A 161 19.23 16.27 4.10
CA SER A 161 18.65 15.43 5.15
C SER A 161 19.68 14.62 5.96
N SER A 162 20.96 14.63 5.59
CA SER A 162 22.03 13.98 6.36
C SER A 162 22.41 14.82 7.58
N ARG A 163 22.95 14.16 8.61
CA ARG A 163 23.25 14.76 9.92
C ARG A 163 24.11 16.04 9.89
N PRO A 164 25.13 16.19 9.00
CA PRO A 164 25.92 17.43 8.95
C PRO A 164 25.10 18.68 8.59
N TYR A 165 24.00 18.52 7.83
CA TYR A 165 23.16 19.62 7.36
C TYR A 165 21.83 19.73 8.12
N SER A 166 21.28 18.59 8.60
CA SER A 166 20.09 18.53 9.44
C SER A 166 20.38 17.74 10.73
N PRO A 167 21.04 18.36 11.73
CA PRO A 167 21.45 17.67 12.97
C PRO A 167 20.30 17.38 13.93
N GLY A 168 19.16 18.04 13.75
CA GLY A 168 17.95 17.87 14.56
C GLY A 168 17.22 16.55 14.28
N ILE A 169 16.12 16.34 15.01
CA ILE A 169 15.27 15.14 14.91
C ILE A 169 14.30 15.20 13.72
N ASN A 170 14.18 16.34 13.05
CA ASN A 170 13.18 16.62 12.02
C ASN A 170 13.19 15.57 10.89
N ALA A 171 14.36 15.16 10.43
CA ALA A 171 14.49 14.11 9.43
C ALA A 171 14.17 12.71 10.00
N ASP A 172 14.58 12.41 11.23
CA ASP A 172 14.30 11.14 11.93
C ASP A 172 12.77 10.93 12.08
N VAL A 173 12.03 12.02 12.36
CA VAL A 173 10.56 12.02 12.41
C VAL A 173 9.95 11.58 11.07
N TRP A 174 10.49 12.06 9.95
CA TRP A 174 10.04 11.66 8.62
C TRP A 174 10.34 10.18 8.37
N LEU A 175 11.59 9.77 8.57
CA LEU A 175 12.08 8.43 8.25
C LEU A 175 11.32 7.37 9.04
N LEU A 176 11.25 7.52 10.36
CA LEU A 176 10.57 6.56 11.22
C LEU A 176 9.04 6.66 11.11
N GLY A 177 8.50 7.86 10.95
CA GLY A 177 7.06 8.08 10.82
C GLY A 177 6.49 7.48 9.54
N ILE A 178 7.13 7.73 8.39
CA ILE A 178 6.70 7.21 7.09
C ILE A 178 6.93 5.71 7.00
N THR A 179 8.09 5.19 7.42
CA THR A 179 8.31 3.74 7.46
C THR A 179 7.29 3.01 8.34
N PHE A 180 6.80 3.65 9.42
CA PHE A 180 5.72 3.07 10.21
C PHE A 180 4.38 3.04 9.44
N VAL A 181 4.06 4.09 8.67
CA VAL A 181 2.87 4.13 7.81
C VAL A 181 2.96 3.10 6.68
N GLU A 182 4.15 2.89 6.10
CA GLU A 182 4.38 1.93 5.01
C GLU A 182 4.05 0.47 5.39
N ILE A 183 4.15 0.12 6.69
CA ILE A 183 3.68 -1.18 7.19
C ILE A 183 2.19 -1.38 6.86
N SER A 184 1.38 -0.33 6.98
CA SER A 184 -0.04 -0.37 6.59
C SER A 184 -0.20 -0.63 5.10
N ALA A 185 0.52 0.13 4.27
CA ALA A 185 0.36 0.09 2.83
C ALA A 185 0.76 -1.26 2.23
N LEU A 186 1.90 -1.82 2.68
CA LEU A 186 2.34 -3.13 2.22
C LEU A 186 1.39 -4.25 2.68
N SER A 187 0.87 -4.14 3.90
CA SER A 187 -0.15 -5.07 4.42
C SER A 187 -1.42 -5.04 3.56
N ALA A 188 -1.92 -3.85 3.24
CA ALA A 188 -3.09 -3.66 2.40
C ALA A 188 -2.87 -4.22 0.99
N ALA A 189 -1.71 -3.96 0.37
CA ALA A 189 -1.36 -4.46 -0.95
C ALA A 189 -1.42 -6.00 -1.03
N ILE A 190 -0.77 -6.69 -0.07
CA ILE A 190 -0.78 -8.15 -0.02
C ILE A 190 -2.21 -8.68 0.15
N GLU A 191 -2.98 -8.09 1.06
CA GLU A 191 -4.36 -8.53 1.31
C GLU A 191 -5.29 -8.31 0.12
N ILE A 192 -5.20 -7.15 -0.54
CA ILE A 192 -5.98 -6.82 -1.73
C ILE A 192 -5.65 -7.81 -2.85
N MET A 193 -4.36 -8.08 -3.09
CA MET A 193 -3.93 -8.99 -4.15
C MET A 193 -4.43 -10.42 -3.90
N VAL A 194 -4.25 -10.95 -2.68
CA VAL A 194 -4.75 -12.29 -2.33
C VAL A 194 -6.27 -12.35 -2.40
N THR A 195 -6.97 -11.32 -1.90
CA THR A 195 -8.44 -11.29 -1.92
C THR A 195 -8.96 -11.34 -3.35
N ILE A 196 -8.43 -10.50 -4.24
CA ILE A 196 -8.86 -10.48 -5.64
C ILE A 196 -8.55 -11.82 -6.31
N LEU A 197 -7.38 -12.39 -6.10
CA LEU A 197 -7.01 -13.63 -6.79
C LEU A 197 -7.70 -14.86 -6.22
N LYS A 198 -7.98 -14.92 -4.91
CA LYS A 198 -8.45 -16.15 -4.25
C LYS A 198 -9.84 -16.09 -3.67
N LEU A 199 -10.39 -14.93 -3.27
CA LEU A 199 -11.67 -14.83 -2.54
C LEU A 199 -12.83 -14.31 -3.41
N ARG A 200 -12.77 -14.52 -4.73
CA ARG A 200 -13.91 -14.20 -5.61
C ARG A 200 -15.02 -15.22 -5.47
N SER A 201 -16.22 -14.82 -5.88
CA SER A 201 -17.36 -15.73 -6.01
C SER A 201 -17.07 -16.88 -7.00
N PRO A 202 -17.54 -18.11 -6.71
CA PRO A 202 -17.44 -19.22 -7.65
C PRO A 202 -17.97 -18.86 -9.04
N GLY A 203 -17.23 -19.23 -10.09
CA GLY A 203 -17.52 -18.93 -11.50
C GLY A 203 -16.92 -17.61 -12.02
N MET A 204 -16.47 -16.71 -11.13
CA MET A 204 -15.89 -15.42 -11.52
C MET A 204 -14.41 -15.57 -11.95
N SER A 205 -14.20 -15.90 -13.23
CA SER A 205 -12.86 -15.87 -13.84
C SER A 205 -12.26 -14.46 -13.87
N LEU A 206 -10.96 -14.34 -14.15
CA LEU A 206 -10.28 -13.03 -14.27
C LEU A 206 -10.94 -12.14 -15.34
N THR A 207 -11.39 -12.73 -16.45
CA THR A 207 -12.05 -11.99 -17.55
C THR A 207 -13.46 -11.52 -17.21
N ARG A 208 -14.07 -12.06 -16.14
CA ARG A 208 -15.41 -11.69 -15.66
C ARG A 208 -15.40 -10.70 -14.49
N MET A 209 -14.23 -10.38 -13.94
CA MET A 209 -14.13 -9.50 -12.77
C MET A 209 -14.73 -8.11 -13.02
N PRO A 210 -15.18 -7.40 -11.96
CA PRO A 210 -15.50 -6.00 -12.07
C PRO A 210 -14.23 -5.21 -12.42
N ILE A 211 -14.35 -4.20 -13.27
CA ILE A 211 -13.18 -3.43 -13.75
C ILE A 211 -12.40 -2.80 -12.58
N PHE A 212 -13.08 -2.34 -11.53
CA PHE A 212 -12.43 -1.82 -10.32
C PHE A 212 -11.47 -2.84 -9.68
N ALA A 213 -11.82 -4.13 -9.66
CA ALA A 213 -10.94 -5.17 -9.12
C ALA A 213 -9.69 -5.37 -9.99
N TRP A 214 -9.77 -5.19 -11.31
CA TRP A 214 -8.58 -5.18 -12.18
C TRP A 214 -7.62 -4.04 -11.85
N TYR A 215 -8.14 -2.82 -11.70
CA TYR A 215 -7.34 -1.68 -11.27
C TYR A 215 -6.69 -1.93 -9.91
N MET A 216 -7.44 -2.42 -8.93
CA MET A 216 -6.90 -2.70 -7.60
C MET A 216 -5.90 -3.85 -7.58
N LEU A 217 -6.05 -4.86 -8.45
CA LEU A 217 -5.07 -5.93 -8.61
C LEU A 217 -3.73 -5.40 -9.14
N VAL A 218 -3.78 -4.56 -10.16
CA VAL A 218 -2.59 -3.92 -10.74
C VAL A 218 -1.94 -3.00 -9.71
N VAL A 219 -2.71 -2.18 -9.01
CA VAL A 219 -2.22 -1.30 -7.95
C VAL A 219 -1.54 -2.09 -6.83
N ALA A 220 -2.16 -3.16 -6.34
CA ALA A 220 -1.56 -4.00 -5.31
C ALA A 220 -0.24 -4.63 -5.75
N ALA A 221 -0.14 -5.09 -7.00
CA ALA A 221 1.11 -5.58 -7.57
C ALA A 221 2.18 -4.48 -7.66
N MET A 222 1.80 -3.27 -8.10
CA MET A 222 2.70 -2.12 -8.13
C MET A 222 3.18 -1.73 -6.73
N MET A 223 2.33 -1.79 -5.70
CA MET A 223 2.72 -1.48 -4.33
C MET A 223 3.72 -2.48 -3.77
N ILE A 224 3.52 -3.78 -4.04
CA ILE A 224 4.45 -4.86 -3.64
C ILE A 224 5.84 -4.64 -4.21
N ILE A 225 5.98 -4.11 -5.43
CA ILE A 225 7.28 -3.87 -6.07
C ILE A 225 7.81 -2.45 -5.80
N GLY A 226 6.93 -1.45 -5.70
CA GLY A 226 7.30 -0.04 -5.67
C GLY A 226 7.62 0.52 -4.29
N PHE A 227 6.99 0.04 -3.22
CA PHE A 227 7.24 0.53 -1.84
C PHE A 227 8.59 0.08 -1.26
N PRO A 228 9.06 -1.16 -1.49
CA PRO A 228 10.32 -1.64 -0.90
C PRO A 228 11.57 -0.77 -1.12
N PRO A 229 11.81 -0.16 -2.30
CA PRO A 229 12.89 0.80 -2.49
C PRO A 229 12.87 1.99 -1.53
N LEU A 230 11.70 2.55 -1.22
CA LEU A 230 11.56 3.67 -0.27
C LEU A 230 11.79 3.20 1.17
N ILE A 231 11.22 2.06 1.55
CA ILE A 231 11.46 1.45 2.86
C ILE A 231 12.97 1.26 3.08
N LEU A 232 13.67 0.72 2.06
CA LEU A 232 15.12 0.57 2.11
C LEU A 232 15.83 1.92 2.23
N GLY A 233 15.53 2.88 1.36
CA GLY A 233 16.15 4.20 1.39
C GLY A 233 16.03 4.84 2.77
N SER A 234 14.83 4.79 3.36
CA SER A 234 14.53 5.29 4.69
C SER A 234 15.34 4.59 5.78
N ILE A 235 15.47 3.27 5.71
CA ILE A 235 16.32 2.49 6.63
C ILE A 235 17.80 2.89 6.49
N LEU A 236 18.32 3.01 5.26
CA LEU A 236 19.71 3.37 5.03
C LEU A 236 20.02 4.78 5.54
N LEU A 237 19.13 5.74 5.32
CA LEU A 237 19.32 7.12 5.78
C LEU A 237 19.16 7.24 7.30
N GLU A 238 18.22 6.52 7.90
CA GLU A 238 18.09 6.46 9.37
C GLU A 238 19.36 5.86 10.00
N VAL A 239 19.88 4.78 9.43
CA VAL A 239 21.12 4.14 9.93
C VAL A 239 22.35 5.02 9.70
N GLU A 240 22.44 5.76 8.59
CA GLU A 240 23.47 6.78 8.39
C GLU A 240 23.41 7.84 9.49
N ARG A 241 22.23 8.37 9.79
CA ARG A 241 22.06 9.44 10.78
C ARG A 241 22.29 8.97 12.22
N ALA A 242 21.82 7.77 12.55
CA ALA A 242 21.89 7.17 13.88
C ALA A 242 23.28 6.60 14.20
N PHE A 243 23.91 5.92 13.24
CA PHE A 243 25.11 5.11 13.45
C PHE A 243 26.30 5.48 12.56
N ASP A 244 26.19 6.55 11.75
CA ASP A 244 27.28 7.10 10.93
C ASP A 244 27.80 6.16 9.82
N LEU A 245 26.91 5.35 9.24
CA LEU A 245 27.22 4.53 8.07
C LEU A 245 27.12 5.39 6.79
N PRO A 246 28.21 5.56 6.01
CA PRO A 246 28.27 6.56 4.94
C PRO A 246 27.66 6.07 3.61
N PHE A 247 26.35 5.84 3.54
CA PHE A 247 25.70 5.43 2.28
C PHE A 247 25.60 6.59 1.28
N PHE A 248 25.35 7.80 1.78
CA PHE A 248 25.13 9.01 0.98
C PHE A 248 26.27 10.04 1.13
N ASP A 249 27.28 9.75 1.94
CA ASP A 249 28.43 10.63 2.21
C ASP A 249 29.58 10.44 1.19
N PRO A 250 29.81 11.41 0.28
CA PRO A 250 30.83 11.29 -0.76
C PRO A 250 32.26 11.28 -0.22
N THR A 251 32.51 11.77 1.00
CA THR A 251 33.86 11.77 1.58
C THR A 251 34.34 10.38 1.97
N ARG A 252 33.40 9.43 2.11
CA ARG A 252 33.63 8.04 2.52
C ARG A 252 33.05 7.05 1.50
N GLY A 253 32.98 7.44 0.24
CA GLY A 253 32.58 6.57 -0.87
C GLY A 253 31.08 6.36 -1.07
N GLY A 254 30.24 7.14 -0.39
CA GLY A 254 28.81 7.22 -0.62
C GLY A 254 28.45 8.18 -1.77
N ASP A 255 27.18 8.22 -2.14
CA ASP A 255 26.68 9.15 -3.17
C ASP A 255 25.26 9.64 -2.83
N PRO A 256 25.02 10.95 -2.69
CA PRO A 256 23.68 11.50 -2.48
C PRO A 256 22.65 11.09 -3.54
N LEU A 257 23.08 10.84 -4.79
CA LEU A 257 22.16 10.43 -5.86
C LEU A 257 21.55 9.05 -5.63
N LEU A 258 22.18 8.19 -4.81
CA LEU A 258 21.58 6.91 -4.43
C LEU A 258 20.20 7.12 -3.78
N TRP A 259 20.04 8.14 -2.94
CA TRP A 259 18.74 8.46 -2.33
C TRP A 259 17.71 8.78 -3.40
N GLN A 260 18.06 9.60 -4.39
CA GLN A 260 17.15 9.99 -5.46
C GLN A 260 16.73 8.79 -6.31
N HIS A 261 17.66 7.89 -6.64
CA HIS A 261 17.34 6.65 -7.35
C HIS A 261 16.37 5.77 -6.56
N LEU A 262 16.64 5.52 -5.27
CA LEU A 262 15.77 4.69 -4.43
C LEU A 262 14.40 5.34 -4.21
N PHE A 263 14.38 6.64 -3.93
CA PHE A 263 13.15 7.39 -3.70
C PHE A 263 12.30 7.43 -4.96
N TRP A 264 12.85 7.74 -6.15
CA TRP A 264 12.03 7.88 -7.36
C TRP A 264 11.65 6.54 -7.99
N LEU A 265 12.43 5.48 -7.76
CA LEU A 265 12.03 4.11 -8.11
C LEU A 265 10.71 3.72 -7.40
N PHE A 266 10.44 4.31 -6.23
CA PHE A 266 9.14 4.30 -5.58
C PHE A 266 8.21 5.43 -6.08
N GLY A 267 8.67 6.68 -5.97
CA GLY A 267 7.82 7.87 -5.99
C GLY A 267 7.21 8.16 -7.36
N HIS A 268 7.78 7.63 -8.44
CA HIS A 268 7.12 7.72 -9.73
C HIS A 268 6.03 6.64 -9.94
N PRO A 269 6.26 5.35 -9.68
CA PRO A 269 5.17 4.39 -9.58
C PRO A 269 4.05 4.82 -8.62
N GLU A 270 4.40 5.48 -7.50
CA GLU A 270 3.45 5.99 -6.50
C GLU A 270 2.35 6.87 -7.12
N VAL A 271 2.69 7.79 -8.03
CA VAL A 271 1.66 8.67 -8.62
C VAL A 271 0.65 7.90 -9.49
N TYR A 272 1.04 6.78 -10.09
CA TYR A 272 0.08 5.88 -10.75
C TYR A 272 -0.68 5.01 -9.77
N ILE A 273 -0.05 4.59 -8.67
CA ILE A 273 -0.72 3.90 -7.55
C ILE A 273 -1.85 4.78 -6.99
N ILE A 274 -1.68 6.10 -6.98
CA ILE A 274 -2.73 7.07 -6.61
C ILE A 274 -3.78 7.21 -7.73
N PHE A 275 -3.37 7.33 -8.99
CA PHE A 275 -4.28 7.55 -10.13
C PHE A 275 -5.17 6.34 -10.46
N LEU A 276 -4.61 5.14 -10.48
CA LEU A 276 -5.29 3.92 -10.97
C LEU A 276 -6.55 3.56 -10.17
N PRO A 277 -6.60 3.63 -8.83
CA PRO A 277 -7.84 3.40 -8.08
C PRO A 277 -8.95 4.39 -8.46
N ALA A 278 -8.59 5.65 -8.70
CA ALA A 278 -9.51 6.68 -9.18
C ALA A 278 -10.00 6.41 -10.60
N ALA A 279 -9.12 6.03 -11.51
CA ALA A 279 -9.49 5.57 -12.86
C ALA A 279 -10.38 4.31 -12.82
N GLY A 280 -10.15 3.40 -11.87
CA GLY A 280 -11.00 2.24 -11.63
C GLY A 280 -12.40 2.64 -11.17
N ALA A 281 -12.50 3.59 -10.24
CA ALA A 281 -13.78 4.14 -9.80
C ALA A 281 -14.53 4.79 -10.98
N LEU A 282 -13.86 5.60 -11.80
CA LEU A 282 -14.43 6.18 -13.02
C LEU A 282 -14.95 5.10 -13.97
N SER A 283 -14.12 4.08 -14.24
CA SER A 283 -14.47 2.95 -15.12
C SER A 283 -15.70 2.18 -14.64
N THR A 284 -15.97 2.17 -13.33
CA THR A 284 -17.18 1.57 -12.76
C THR A 284 -18.39 2.50 -12.82
N ILE A 285 -18.25 3.79 -12.53
CA ILE A 285 -19.39 4.71 -12.43
C ILE A 285 -19.85 5.25 -13.79
N ILE A 286 -18.94 5.54 -14.72
CA ILE A 286 -19.24 6.14 -16.03
C ILE A 286 -20.28 5.30 -16.82
N PRO A 287 -20.13 3.97 -16.99
CA PRO A 287 -21.14 3.18 -17.70
C PRO A 287 -22.50 3.20 -17.02
N VAL A 288 -22.54 3.15 -15.68
CA VAL A 288 -23.80 3.19 -14.90
C VAL A 288 -24.53 4.52 -15.09
N LEU A 289 -23.81 5.63 -14.97
CA LEU A 289 -24.36 6.98 -15.14
C LEU A 289 -24.69 7.31 -16.60
N SER A 290 -24.13 6.54 -17.54
CA SER A 290 -24.39 6.64 -18.99
C SER A 290 -25.36 5.59 -19.49
N ARG A 291 -25.91 4.72 -18.64
CA ARG A 291 -26.91 3.70 -19.02
C ARG A 291 -26.45 2.79 -20.17
N THR A 292 -25.16 2.46 -20.17
CA THR A 292 -24.55 1.57 -21.17
C THR A 292 -23.47 0.71 -20.50
N ARG A 293 -22.80 -0.13 -21.28
CA ARG A 293 -21.65 -0.93 -20.84
C ARG A 293 -20.35 -0.18 -21.08
N LEU A 294 -19.31 -0.54 -20.33
CA LEU A 294 -17.98 0.02 -20.53
C LEU A 294 -17.43 -0.41 -21.89
N GLU A 295 -17.12 0.58 -22.73
CA GLU A 295 -16.46 0.35 -24.01
C GLU A 295 -15.01 -0.07 -23.82
N GLY A 296 -14.53 -1.01 -24.63
CA GLY A 296 -13.12 -1.38 -24.65
C GLY A 296 -12.60 -2.03 -23.36
N TYR A 297 -13.42 -2.76 -22.59
CA TYR A 297 -13.01 -3.43 -21.34
C TYR A 297 -11.64 -4.12 -21.42
N GLY A 298 -11.41 -4.96 -22.44
CA GLY A 298 -10.13 -5.66 -22.62
C GLY A 298 -8.96 -4.73 -22.96
N LEU A 299 -9.22 -3.66 -23.72
CA LEU A 299 -8.21 -2.63 -24.03
C LEU A 299 -7.83 -1.82 -22.80
N ILE A 300 -8.80 -1.50 -21.94
CA ILE A 300 -8.54 -0.84 -20.65
C ILE A 300 -7.67 -1.73 -19.77
N VAL A 301 -8.02 -3.03 -19.65
CA VAL A 301 -7.20 -3.99 -18.88
C VAL A 301 -5.77 -4.07 -19.42
N ALA A 302 -5.60 -4.15 -20.74
CA ALA A 302 -4.27 -4.13 -21.35
C ALA A 302 -3.51 -2.81 -21.09
N ALA A 303 -4.21 -1.67 -21.16
CA ALA A 303 -3.62 -0.36 -20.90
C ALA A 303 -3.13 -0.21 -19.45
N ILE A 304 -3.90 -0.65 -18.46
CA ILE A 304 -3.47 -0.53 -17.05
C ILE A 304 -2.30 -1.46 -16.72
N VAL A 305 -2.23 -2.65 -17.34
CA VAL A 305 -1.08 -3.56 -17.20
C VAL A 305 0.16 -2.97 -17.87
N ALA A 306 0.01 -2.39 -19.06
CA ALA A 306 1.10 -1.68 -19.73
C ALA A 306 1.59 -0.48 -18.93
N MET A 307 0.68 0.31 -18.35
CA MET A 307 1.00 1.44 -17.48
C MET A 307 1.81 0.99 -16.26
N ALA A 308 1.40 -0.09 -15.60
CA ALA A 308 2.14 -0.63 -14.46
C ALA A 308 3.57 -1.02 -14.84
N PHE A 309 3.75 -1.74 -15.95
CA PHE A 309 5.09 -2.11 -16.43
C PHE A 309 5.95 -0.87 -16.76
N LEU A 310 5.39 0.08 -17.53
CA LEU A 310 6.10 1.30 -17.92
C LEU A 310 6.49 2.17 -16.71
N SER A 311 5.65 2.21 -15.67
CA SER A 311 5.87 3.06 -14.49
C SER A 311 7.21 2.80 -13.78
N PHE A 312 7.70 1.56 -13.81
CA PHE A 312 8.98 1.18 -13.23
C PHE A 312 10.18 1.47 -14.15
N GLY A 313 9.95 1.92 -15.38
CA GLY A 313 11.00 2.19 -16.37
C GLY A 313 11.28 3.67 -16.62
N LEU A 314 10.74 4.59 -15.80
CA LEU A 314 10.74 6.01 -16.16
C LEU A 314 11.10 7.01 -15.03
N TRP A 315 11.45 6.52 -13.83
CA TRP A 315 11.69 7.35 -12.64
C TRP A 315 12.76 8.44 -12.77
N VAL A 316 13.75 8.26 -13.65
CA VAL A 316 14.85 9.22 -13.88
C VAL A 316 14.35 10.54 -14.48
N HIS A 317 13.11 10.63 -14.95
CA HIS A 317 12.52 11.92 -15.36
C HIS A 317 12.42 12.96 -14.23
N HIS A 318 12.52 12.54 -12.97
CA HIS A 318 12.64 13.46 -11.82
C HIS A 318 14.09 13.88 -11.54
N MET A 319 15.04 13.38 -12.33
CA MET A 319 16.48 13.51 -12.14
C MET A 319 17.18 14.11 -13.38
N TYR A 320 16.43 14.71 -14.33
CA TYR A 320 17.02 15.23 -15.56
C TYR A 320 18.07 16.33 -15.38
N THR A 321 18.03 17.03 -14.24
CA THR A 321 18.92 18.15 -13.90
C THR A 321 20.12 17.75 -13.04
N VAL A 322 20.29 16.47 -12.70
CA VAL A 322 21.34 16.03 -11.75
C VAL A 322 22.61 15.50 -12.42
N GLY A 323 22.77 15.70 -13.73
CA GLY A 323 23.98 15.33 -14.47
C GLY A 323 24.03 13.89 -14.98
N ILE A 324 22.87 13.23 -15.12
CA ILE A 324 22.76 11.88 -15.70
C ILE A 324 23.25 11.87 -17.17
N PRO A 325 23.97 10.84 -17.64
CA PRO A 325 24.45 10.76 -19.02
C PRO A 325 23.35 10.90 -20.08
N HIS A 326 23.65 11.60 -21.18
CA HIS A 326 22.65 11.95 -22.22
C HIS A 326 21.94 10.75 -22.86
N VAL A 327 22.62 9.62 -23.00
CA VAL A 327 22.02 8.37 -23.53
C VAL A 327 20.91 7.87 -22.61
N ALA A 328 21.13 7.90 -21.29
CA ALA A 328 20.11 7.53 -20.31
C ALA A 328 18.96 8.54 -20.33
N LEU A 329 19.25 9.85 -20.37
CA LEU A 329 18.21 10.89 -20.48
C LEU A 329 17.28 10.67 -21.68
N SER A 330 17.84 10.37 -22.85
CA SER A 330 17.06 10.10 -24.07
C SER A 330 16.13 8.90 -23.93
N PHE A 331 16.62 7.80 -23.33
CA PHE A 331 15.82 6.61 -23.05
C PHE A 331 14.65 6.94 -22.11
N PHE A 332 14.94 7.58 -20.98
CA PHE A 332 13.92 7.89 -19.98
C PHE A 332 12.92 8.94 -20.47
N SER A 333 13.32 9.88 -21.34
CA SER A 333 12.41 10.84 -22.00
C SER A 333 11.41 10.13 -22.91
N ALA A 334 11.89 9.21 -23.76
CA ALA A 334 11.03 8.41 -24.61
C ALA A 334 10.07 7.52 -23.80
N ALA A 335 10.57 6.86 -22.75
CA ALA A 335 9.76 6.04 -21.86
C ALA A 335 8.65 6.85 -21.17
N SER A 336 8.97 8.06 -20.70
CA SER A 336 8.03 8.99 -20.06
C SER A 336 6.93 9.42 -21.03
N ALA A 337 7.28 9.78 -22.26
CA ALA A 337 6.31 10.15 -23.28
C ALA A 337 5.37 8.99 -23.66
N LEU A 338 5.88 7.75 -23.64
CA LEU A 338 5.11 6.55 -24.01
C LEU A 338 3.93 6.28 -23.07
N VAL A 339 4.01 6.69 -21.81
CA VAL A 339 2.92 6.51 -20.83
C VAL A 339 1.65 7.31 -21.18
N ALA A 340 1.77 8.34 -22.03
CA ALA A 340 0.62 9.03 -22.56
C ALA A 340 -0.32 8.08 -23.34
N ILE A 341 0.20 7.00 -23.94
CA ILE A 341 -0.59 6.06 -24.76
C ILE A 341 -1.57 5.25 -23.89
N PRO A 342 -1.15 4.48 -22.86
CA PRO A 342 -2.09 3.79 -21.98
C PRO A 342 -3.12 4.70 -21.31
N THR A 343 -2.72 5.92 -20.96
CA THR A 343 -3.64 6.92 -20.38
C THR A 343 -4.67 7.38 -21.40
N GLY A 344 -4.22 7.68 -22.62
CA GLY A 344 -5.09 8.06 -23.73
C GLY A 344 -6.14 6.99 -24.06
N ILE A 345 -5.75 5.71 -24.09
CA ILE A 345 -6.67 4.59 -24.32
C ILE A 345 -7.84 4.62 -23.33
N GLN A 346 -7.55 4.83 -22.05
CA GLN A 346 -8.58 4.90 -21.01
C GLN A 346 -9.49 6.12 -21.20
N ILE A 347 -8.92 7.31 -21.45
CA ILE A 347 -9.67 8.54 -21.69
C ILE A 347 -10.63 8.38 -22.87
N PHE A 348 -10.16 7.86 -24.01
CA PHE A 348 -10.99 7.66 -25.18
C PHE A 348 -12.05 6.56 -24.98
N ALA A 349 -11.74 5.48 -24.23
CA ALA A 349 -12.73 4.46 -23.90
C ALA A 349 -13.87 5.01 -23.03
N TRP A 350 -13.57 5.88 -22.06
CA TRP A 350 -14.60 6.55 -21.27
C TRP A 350 -15.43 7.54 -22.08
N LEU A 351 -14.79 8.32 -22.97
CA LEU A 351 -15.51 9.22 -23.89
C LEU A 351 -16.43 8.44 -24.82
N ALA A 352 -15.96 7.33 -25.41
CA ALA A 352 -16.77 6.45 -26.25
C ALA A 352 -17.96 5.85 -25.47
N THR A 353 -17.73 5.41 -24.23
CA THR A 353 -18.79 4.92 -23.33
C THR A 353 -19.88 5.97 -23.12
N MET A 354 -19.50 7.23 -22.85
CA MET A 354 -20.48 8.31 -22.69
C MET A 354 -21.19 8.66 -24.01
N ALA A 355 -20.48 8.63 -25.14
CA ALA A 355 -21.00 8.95 -26.46
C ALA A 355 -22.04 7.93 -26.97
N HIS A 356 -21.83 6.63 -26.70
CA HIS A 356 -22.80 5.58 -27.03
C HIS A 356 -23.97 5.51 -26.03
N GLY A 357 -23.76 6.00 -24.81
CA GLY A 357 -24.74 6.00 -23.75
C GLY A 357 -25.71 7.19 -23.76
N ARG A 358 -26.41 7.35 -22.63
CA ARG A 358 -27.26 8.48 -22.28
C ARG A 358 -26.79 9.06 -20.94
N PRO A 359 -25.74 9.89 -20.94
CA PRO A 359 -25.14 10.42 -19.71
C PRO A 359 -26.15 11.25 -18.91
N GLN A 360 -26.30 10.92 -17.64
CA GLN A 360 -27.18 11.63 -16.71
C GLN A 360 -26.37 12.68 -15.92
N LEU A 361 -26.75 13.95 -16.04
CA LEU A 361 -26.11 15.09 -15.34
C LEU A 361 -26.44 15.11 -13.84
N SER A 362 -25.94 14.09 -13.15
CA SER A 362 -25.93 13.94 -11.70
C SER A 362 -24.68 14.59 -11.09
N ILE A 363 -24.64 14.72 -9.75
CA ILE A 363 -23.46 15.26 -9.05
C ILE A 363 -22.19 14.44 -9.33
N PRO A 364 -22.21 13.08 -9.25
CA PRO A 364 -21.05 12.30 -9.67
C PRO A 364 -20.58 12.63 -11.09
N MET A 365 -21.50 12.80 -12.04
CA MET A 365 -21.17 13.14 -13.43
C MET A 365 -20.53 14.53 -13.56
N LEU A 366 -20.92 15.53 -12.77
CA LEU A 366 -20.23 16.83 -12.73
C LEU A 366 -18.76 16.67 -12.36
N HIS A 367 -18.47 15.85 -11.34
CA HIS A 367 -17.09 15.57 -10.96
C HIS A 367 -16.32 14.77 -12.02
N VAL A 368 -16.98 13.88 -12.78
CA VAL A 368 -16.40 13.23 -13.97
C VAL A 368 -16.03 14.27 -15.04
N PHE A 369 -16.87 15.29 -15.29
CA PHE A 369 -16.49 16.39 -16.19
C PHE A 369 -15.31 17.20 -15.67
N GLY A 370 -15.29 17.51 -14.37
CA GLY A 370 -14.15 18.16 -13.73
C GLY A 370 -12.85 17.37 -13.89
N PHE A 371 -12.93 16.04 -13.72
CA PHE A 371 -11.83 15.11 -14.01
C PHE A 371 -11.32 15.28 -15.45
N PHE A 372 -12.17 15.14 -16.47
CA PHE A 372 -11.72 15.21 -17.86
C PHE A 372 -11.02 16.54 -18.16
N PHE A 373 -11.60 17.64 -17.72
CA PHE A 373 -11.03 18.97 -17.99
C PHE A 373 -9.68 19.16 -17.30
N VAL A 374 -9.63 18.94 -15.98
CA VAL A 374 -8.44 19.21 -15.18
C VAL A 374 -7.34 18.19 -15.48
N PHE A 375 -7.67 16.90 -15.56
CA PHE A 375 -6.68 15.84 -15.77
C PHE A 375 -6.04 15.91 -17.16
N VAL A 376 -6.81 16.21 -18.22
CA VAL A 376 -6.22 16.32 -19.58
C VAL A 376 -5.26 17.49 -19.67
N LEU A 377 -5.58 18.65 -19.08
CA LEU A 377 -4.64 19.78 -19.01
C LEU A 377 -3.38 19.43 -18.20
N GLY A 378 -3.54 18.70 -17.10
CA GLY A 378 -2.41 18.15 -16.35
C GLY A 378 -1.55 17.18 -17.15
N GLY A 379 -2.18 16.27 -17.89
CA GLY A 379 -1.49 15.29 -18.74
C GLY A 379 -0.66 15.97 -19.84
N LEU A 380 -1.20 17.01 -20.48
CA LEU A 380 -0.48 17.78 -21.49
C LEU A 380 0.78 18.45 -20.94
N THR A 381 0.69 19.06 -19.75
CA THR A 381 1.87 19.65 -19.08
C THR A 381 2.86 18.59 -18.61
N GLY A 382 2.41 17.37 -18.30
CA GLY A 382 3.29 16.23 -18.01
C GLY A 382 4.08 15.77 -19.21
N VAL A 383 3.46 15.72 -20.40
CA VAL A 383 4.17 15.45 -21.66
C VAL A 383 5.21 16.52 -21.94
N MET A 384 4.95 17.78 -21.59
CA MET A 384 5.96 18.84 -21.71
C MET A 384 7.16 18.59 -20.78
N LEU A 385 6.92 18.20 -19.52
CA LEU A 385 7.99 17.86 -18.56
C LEU A 385 8.73 16.57 -18.91
N ALA A 386 8.12 15.64 -19.65
CA ALA A 386 8.81 14.47 -20.19
C ALA A 386 9.89 14.84 -21.23
N MET A 387 9.84 16.05 -21.79
CA MET A 387 10.83 16.55 -22.73
C MET A 387 11.99 17.22 -21.99
N VAL A 388 13.15 16.56 -21.96
CA VAL A 388 14.36 17.00 -21.24
C VAL A 388 14.71 18.49 -21.46
N PRO A 389 14.71 19.05 -22.69
CA PRO A 389 15.06 20.46 -22.87
C PRO A 389 14.06 21.43 -22.22
N PHE A 390 12.78 21.06 -22.18
CA PHE A 390 11.76 21.85 -21.51
C PHE A 390 11.87 21.68 -20.00
N ASP A 391 12.06 20.44 -19.52
CA ASP A 391 12.26 20.18 -18.09
C ASP A 391 13.44 20.96 -17.53
N TRP A 392 14.59 21.04 -18.20
CA TRP A 392 15.72 21.84 -17.73
C TRP A 392 15.39 23.31 -17.43
N GLN A 393 14.37 23.88 -18.07
CA GLN A 393 13.88 25.24 -17.76
C GLN A 393 12.79 25.24 -16.70
N ALA A 394 11.89 24.25 -16.71
CA ALA A 394 10.73 24.18 -15.83
C ALA A 394 11.01 23.48 -14.49
N HIS A 395 12.09 22.72 -14.38
CA HIS A 395 12.46 21.90 -13.24
C HIS A 395 12.54 22.76 -11.97
N ASP A 396 12.05 22.22 -10.85
CA ASP A 396 12.02 22.93 -9.57
C ASP A 396 11.32 24.31 -9.61
N SER A 397 10.50 24.60 -10.62
CA SER A 397 9.68 25.83 -10.67
C SER A 397 8.23 25.59 -10.23
N HIS A 398 7.48 26.66 -10.09
CA HIS A 398 6.02 26.61 -9.93
C HIS A 398 5.30 25.87 -11.08
N PHE A 399 5.92 25.68 -12.26
CA PHE A 399 5.34 24.92 -13.35
C PHE A 399 5.15 23.44 -12.96
N VAL A 400 6.17 22.84 -12.34
CA VAL A 400 6.09 21.45 -11.84
C VAL A 400 5.07 21.34 -10.71
N VAL A 401 5.00 22.34 -9.82
CA VAL A 401 4.00 22.36 -8.74
C VAL A 401 2.58 22.39 -9.31
N ALA A 402 2.34 23.25 -10.30
CA ALA A 402 1.05 23.35 -10.96
C ALA A 402 0.69 22.06 -11.71
N HIS A 403 1.61 21.52 -12.51
CA HIS A 403 1.44 20.24 -13.19
C HIS A 403 1.01 19.13 -12.21
N LEU A 404 1.78 18.94 -11.13
CA LEU A 404 1.52 17.92 -10.13
C LEU A 404 0.11 18.06 -9.52
N HIS A 405 -0.32 19.28 -9.20
CA HIS A 405 -1.66 19.51 -8.66
C HIS A 405 -2.77 19.29 -9.70
N TYR A 406 -2.55 19.62 -10.97
CA TYR A 406 -3.50 19.31 -12.05
C TYR A 406 -3.69 17.80 -12.20
N VAL A 407 -2.61 17.00 -12.17
CA VAL A 407 -2.75 15.55 -12.29
C VAL A 407 -3.27 14.88 -11.02
N LEU A 408 -2.90 15.35 -9.82
CA LEU A 408 -3.40 14.78 -8.56
C LEU A 408 -4.84 15.20 -8.25
N VAL A 409 -5.17 16.49 -8.32
CA VAL A 409 -6.55 16.93 -8.05
C VAL A 409 -7.47 16.49 -9.19
N GLY A 410 -7.03 16.66 -10.43
CA GLY A 410 -7.75 16.19 -11.61
C GLY A 410 -7.92 14.68 -11.60
N GLY A 411 -6.82 13.94 -11.47
CA GLY A 411 -6.79 12.47 -11.63
C GLY A 411 -7.18 11.67 -10.39
N PHE A 412 -7.17 12.24 -9.20
CA PHE A 412 -7.57 11.56 -7.97
C PHE A 412 -8.75 12.23 -7.27
N VAL A 413 -8.64 13.51 -6.92
CA VAL A 413 -9.65 14.17 -6.07
C VAL A 413 -11.01 14.29 -6.76
N PHE A 414 -11.08 14.76 -8.02
CA PHE A 414 -12.35 14.80 -8.76
C PHE A 414 -12.99 13.42 -8.91
N PRO A 415 -12.27 12.36 -9.33
CA PRO A 415 -12.80 11.00 -9.34
C PRO A 415 -13.27 10.51 -7.98
N MET A 416 -12.51 10.78 -6.91
CA MET A 416 -12.89 10.38 -5.55
C MET A 416 -14.11 11.14 -5.04
N MET A 417 -14.30 12.38 -5.46
CA MET A 417 -15.55 13.11 -5.22
C MET A 417 -16.74 12.50 -5.97
N ALA A 418 -16.53 12.07 -7.22
CA ALA A 418 -17.56 11.33 -7.97
C ALA A 418 -17.90 9.99 -7.28
N ALA A 419 -16.88 9.25 -6.87
CA ALA A 419 -16.99 8.01 -6.11
C ALA A 419 -17.72 8.20 -4.79
N ALA A 420 -17.39 9.26 -4.03
CA ALA A 420 -18.04 9.59 -2.78
C ALA A 420 -19.54 9.79 -3.01
N TYR A 421 -19.96 10.65 -3.94
CA TYR A 421 -21.40 10.87 -4.19
C TYR A 421 -22.12 9.64 -4.77
N TYR A 422 -21.40 8.73 -5.44
CA TYR A 422 -21.96 7.48 -5.95
C TYR A 422 -22.15 6.41 -4.87
N TRP A 423 -21.14 6.14 -4.03
CA TRP A 423 -21.17 5.08 -3.01
C TRP A 423 -21.56 5.55 -1.60
N LEU A 424 -21.65 6.85 -1.32
CA LEU A 424 -22.08 7.32 0.00
C LEU A 424 -23.51 6.89 0.38
N PRO A 425 -24.50 6.81 -0.55
CA PRO A 425 -25.77 6.18 -0.25
C PRO A 425 -25.62 4.72 0.15
N HIS A 426 -24.64 4.02 -0.41
CA HIS A 426 -24.33 2.64 -0.06
C HIS A 426 -23.74 2.53 1.35
N ILE A 427 -22.85 3.45 1.74
CA ILE A 427 -22.26 3.51 3.09
C ILE A 427 -23.29 3.87 4.16
N THR A 428 -24.18 4.83 3.87
CA THR A 428 -25.05 5.45 4.87
C THR A 428 -26.49 4.93 4.88
N GLY A 429 -26.94 4.29 3.79
CA GLY A 429 -28.36 3.99 3.56
C GLY A 429 -29.21 5.23 3.27
N ARG A 430 -28.60 6.37 2.95
CA ARG A 430 -29.26 7.68 2.85
C ARG A 430 -28.87 8.44 1.59
N GLN A 431 -29.81 9.23 1.06
CA GLN A 431 -29.57 10.13 -0.07
C GLN A 431 -29.56 11.60 0.34
N PRO A 432 -28.78 12.46 -0.37
CA PRO A 432 -28.72 13.90 -0.08
C PRO A 432 -30.07 14.59 -0.32
N VAL A 433 -30.39 15.58 0.52
CA VAL A 433 -31.63 16.37 0.46
C VAL A 433 -31.36 17.85 0.15
N GLN A 434 -30.19 18.38 0.50
CA GLN A 434 -29.93 19.83 0.61
C GLN A 434 -29.12 20.46 -0.55
N HIS A 435 -28.85 19.71 -1.63
CA HIS A 435 -28.27 20.21 -2.89
C HIS A 435 -27.03 21.14 -2.79
N LEU A 436 -26.25 21.10 -1.70
CA LEU A 436 -25.01 21.88 -1.53
C LEU A 436 -23.88 21.41 -2.46
N SER A 437 -24.00 20.20 -3.00
CA SER A 437 -22.98 19.58 -3.85
C SER A 437 -22.69 20.35 -5.15
N LYS A 438 -23.69 21.02 -5.74
CA LYS A 438 -23.50 21.81 -6.97
C LYS A 438 -22.65 23.08 -6.76
N PRO A 439 -22.98 23.98 -5.82
CA PRO A 439 -22.12 25.13 -5.55
C PRO A 439 -20.73 24.70 -5.07
N ALA A 440 -20.65 23.64 -4.24
CA ALA A 440 -19.37 23.09 -3.81
C ALA A 440 -18.49 22.68 -5.00
N PHE A 441 -19.05 21.94 -5.98
CA PHE A 441 -18.34 21.57 -7.20
C PHE A 441 -17.78 22.80 -7.95
N TRP A 442 -18.61 23.82 -8.20
CA TRP A 442 -18.17 24.99 -8.96
C TRP A 442 -17.10 25.81 -8.25
N LEU A 443 -17.20 25.95 -6.93
CA LEU A 443 -16.17 26.62 -6.13
C LEU A 443 -14.84 25.86 -6.17
N ILE A 444 -14.87 24.53 -6.06
CA ILE A 444 -13.66 23.70 -6.19
C ILE A 444 -13.08 23.83 -7.60
N PHE A 445 -13.91 23.65 -8.64
CA PHE A 445 -13.46 23.66 -10.03
C PHE A 445 -12.86 25.01 -10.45
N ILE A 446 -13.55 26.11 -10.14
CA ILE A 446 -13.08 27.46 -10.47
C ILE A 446 -11.86 27.81 -9.62
N GLY A 447 -11.95 27.62 -8.29
CA GLY A 447 -10.85 27.93 -7.38
C GLY A 447 -9.57 27.17 -7.73
N PHE A 448 -9.69 25.88 -8.06
CA PHE A 448 -8.56 25.06 -8.50
C PHE A 448 -7.87 25.64 -9.74
N ASN A 449 -8.62 25.91 -10.81
CA ASN A 449 -8.04 26.43 -12.04
C ASN A 449 -7.44 27.82 -11.83
N VAL A 450 -8.10 28.70 -11.09
CA VAL A 450 -7.55 30.03 -10.75
C VAL A 450 -6.22 29.89 -9.98
N THR A 451 -6.15 28.96 -9.03
CA THR A 451 -4.95 28.72 -8.22
C THR A 451 -3.77 28.27 -9.07
N PHE A 452 -3.92 27.14 -9.75
CA PHE A 452 -2.80 26.41 -10.33
C PHE A 452 -2.51 26.82 -11.77
N PHE A 453 -3.49 27.36 -12.51
CA PHE A 453 -3.20 27.98 -13.80
C PHE A 453 -2.30 29.21 -13.63
N ALA A 454 -2.57 30.05 -12.62
CA ALA A 454 -1.69 31.17 -12.27
C ALA A 454 -0.27 30.69 -11.90
N MET A 455 -0.14 29.53 -11.25
CA MET A 455 1.16 28.95 -10.92
C MET A 455 1.94 28.49 -12.16
N HIS A 456 1.30 27.91 -13.18
CA HIS A 456 1.97 27.63 -14.45
C HIS A 456 2.61 28.91 -15.03
N LEU A 457 1.89 30.03 -14.98
CA LEU A 457 2.40 31.32 -15.46
C LEU A 457 3.57 31.83 -14.62
N THR A 458 3.53 31.70 -13.29
CA THR A 458 4.70 32.05 -12.45
C THR A 458 5.89 31.14 -12.71
N GLY A 459 5.66 29.84 -12.97
CA GLY A 459 6.72 28.89 -13.31
C GLY A 459 7.40 29.21 -14.64
N LEU A 460 6.61 29.54 -15.67
CA LEU A 460 7.14 30.01 -16.96
C LEU A 460 7.89 31.35 -16.86
N ARG A 461 7.62 32.15 -15.82
CA ARG A 461 8.37 33.36 -15.48
C ARG A 461 9.56 33.09 -14.56
N GLY A 462 9.92 31.82 -14.33
CA GLY A 462 11.10 31.43 -13.57
C GLY A 462 10.94 31.45 -12.05
N MET A 463 9.72 31.48 -11.51
CA MET A 463 9.51 31.38 -10.05
C MET A 463 9.88 29.98 -9.54
N PRO A 464 10.92 29.84 -8.70
CA PRO A 464 11.27 28.55 -8.10
C PRO A 464 10.19 28.09 -7.12
N ARG A 465 10.05 26.78 -6.91
CA ARG A 465 9.26 26.24 -5.81
C ARG A 465 10.01 26.35 -4.49
N ARG A 466 9.29 26.23 -3.36
CA ARG A 466 9.85 26.18 -1.99
C ARG A 466 10.55 27.46 -1.52
N VAL A 467 10.30 28.59 -2.19
CA VAL A 467 10.68 29.90 -1.66
C VAL A 467 9.59 30.41 -0.71
N PHE A 468 9.96 30.98 0.43
CA PHE A 468 9.01 31.51 1.43
C PHE A 468 8.71 33.01 1.21
N GLU A 469 9.60 33.71 0.51
CA GLU A 469 9.49 35.11 0.13
C GLU A 469 10.03 35.30 -1.30
N TYR A 470 9.63 36.39 -1.95
CA TYR A 470 10.08 36.73 -3.30
C TYR A 470 10.15 38.25 -3.48
N PRO A 471 11.10 38.75 -4.30
CA PRO A 471 11.31 40.19 -4.46
C PRO A 471 10.21 40.85 -5.33
N PRO A 472 9.85 42.12 -5.06
CA PRO A 472 8.82 42.84 -5.85
C PRO A 472 9.12 42.96 -7.34
N GLU A 473 10.38 43.15 -7.71
CA GLU A 473 10.84 43.29 -9.09
C GLU A 473 10.67 42.03 -9.95
N ALA A 474 10.44 40.85 -9.34
CA ALA A 474 10.23 39.61 -10.06
C ALA A 474 8.90 39.56 -10.85
N GLY A 475 7.95 40.46 -10.55
CA GLY A 475 6.68 40.53 -11.28
C GLY A 475 5.75 39.32 -11.05
N TRP A 476 5.94 38.60 -9.95
CA TRP A 476 5.14 37.42 -9.57
C TRP A 476 3.97 37.75 -8.63
N GLU A 477 3.95 38.93 -8.01
CA GLU A 477 3.02 39.27 -6.92
C GLU A 477 1.55 39.13 -7.33
N MET A 478 1.13 39.76 -8.43
CA MET A 478 -0.26 39.68 -8.88
C MET A 478 -0.71 38.24 -9.15
N LEU A 479 0.14 37.41 -9.78
CA LEU A 479 -0.18 36.02 -10.08
C LEU A 479 -0.27 35.18 -8.80
N ASN A 480 0.62 35.42 -7.84
CA ASN A 480 0.58 34.78 -6.54
C ASN A 480 -0.66 35.20 -5.72
N PHE A 481 -1.03 36.48 -5.75
CA PHE A 481 -2.24 36.97 -5.08
C PHE A 481 -3.51 36.33 -5.67
N VAL A 482 -3.63 36.28 -7.00
CA VAL A 482 -4.73 35.56 -7.68
C VAL A 482 -4.72 34.07 -7.32
N SER A 483 -3.53 33.45 -7.31
CA SER A 483 -3.38 32.05 -6.94
C SER A 483 -3.89 31.80 -5.51
N SER A 484 -3.57 32.68 -4.56
CA SER A 484 -4.05 32.61 -3.18
C SER A 484 -5.56 32.78 -3.08
N ILE A 485 -6.16 33.75 -3.80
CA ILE A 485 -7.63 33.90 -3.86
C ILE A 485 -8.29 32.61 -4.37
N GLY A 486 -7.76 32.04 -5.46
CA GLY A 486 -8.22 30.75 -5.99
C GLY A 486 -8.18 29.64 -4.93
N GLY A 487 -7.10 29.60 -4.13
CA GLY A 487 -6.91 28.60 -3.08
C GLY A 487 -7.96 28.70 -1.98
N PHE A 488 -8.27 29.92 -1.54
CA PHE A 488 -9.33 30.17 -0.57
C PHE A 488 -10.73 29.86 -1.13
N VAL A 489 -11.01 30.21 -2.39
CA VAL A 489 -12.27 29.85 -3.07
C VAL A 489 -12.45 28.33 -3.12
N MET A 490 -11.39 27.60 -3.49
CA MET A 490 -11.38 26.14 -3.51
C MET A 490 -11.62 25.56 -2.12
N THR A 491 -11.01 26.13 -1.08
CA THR A 491 -11.16 25.71 0.32
C THR A 491 -12.60 25.86 0.81
N ILE A 492 -13.28 26.97 0.46
CA ILE A 492 -14.71 27.15 0.75
C ILE A 492 -15.53 26.05 0.06
N GLY A 493 -15.18 25.68 -1.17
CA GLY A 493 -15.81 24.57 -1.88
C GLY A 493 -15.68 23.23 -1.15
N PHE A 494 -14.47 22.88 -0.67
CA PHE A 494 -14.27 21.68 0.15
C PHE A 494 -14.99 21.73 1.50
N ALA A 495 -15.08 22.90 2.14
CA ALA A 495 -15.87 23.07 3.35
C ALA A 495 -17.37 22.81 3.10
N LEU A 496 -17.90 23.26 1.96
CA LEU A 496 -19.28 22.94 1.55
C LEU A 496 -19.48 21.44 1.28
N VAL A 497 -18.49 20.75 0.68
CA VAL A 497 -18.52 19.29 0.55
C VAL A 497 -18.63 18.64 1.93
N ALA A 498 -17.75 18.98 2.86
CA ALA A 498 -17.77 18.41 4.21
C ALA A 498 -19.12 18.64 4.90
N LEU A 499 -19.68 19.85 4.78
CA LEU A 499 -20.99 20.18 5.29
C LEU A 499 -22.10 19.33 4.64
N ASP A 500 -22.08 19.17 3.32
CA ASP A 500 -23.05 18.36 2.56
C ASP A 500 -23.01 16.88 2.99
N LEU A 501 -21.80 16.32 3.17
CA LEU A 501 -21.61 14.96 3.68
C LEU A 501 -22.20 14.79 5.09
N ILE A 502 -21.94 15.75 5.99
CA ILE A 502 -22.50 15.76 7.35
C ILE A 502 -24.04 15.82 7.30
N MET A 503 -24.59 16.71 6.46
CA MET A 503 -26.03 16.86 6.29
C MET A 503 -26.68 15.59 5.72
N LEU A 504 -26.05 14.92 4.76
CA LEU A 504 -26.52 13.65 4.23
C LEU A 504 -26.56 12.57 5.30
N VAL A 505 -25.49 12.41 6.07
CA VAL A 505 -25.44 11.40 7.14
C VAL A 505 -26.53 11.68 8.18
N ARG A 506 -26.75 12.94 8.56
CA ARG A 506 -27.68 13.30 9.64
C ARG A 506 -29.15 13.35 9.20
N TYR A 507 -29.43 13.92 8.04
CA TYR A 507 -30.77 14.29 7.56
C TYR A 507 -31.16 13.65 6.22
N GLY A 508 -30.28 12.85 5.62
CA GLY A 508 -30.55 12.20 4.34
C GLY A 508 -31.76 11.26 4.39
N ARG A 509 -32.48 11.16 3.26
CA ARG A 509 -33.66 10.30 3.15
C ARG A 509 -33.23 8.83 3.10
N PRO A 510 -33.82 7.93 3.92
CA PRO A 510 -33.56 6.51 3.82
C PRO A 510 -33.89 5.98 2.43
N PHE A 511 -33.08 5.05 1.95
CA PHE A 511 -33.27 4.41 0.66
C PHE A 511 -33.02 2.90 0.77
N ARG A 512 -33.81 2.10 0.03
CA ARG A 512 -33.87 0.65 0.26
C ARG A 512 -32.79 -0.15 -0.48
N ARG A 513 -32.69 -0.04 -1.82
CA ARG A 513 -31.71 -0.78 -2.64
C ARG A 513 -31.46 -0.15 -4.00
N ASP A 514 -30.19 -0.04 -4.36
CA ASP A 514 -29.67 0.42 -5.66
C ASP A 514 -30.37 1.64 -6.30
N PRO A 515 -29.93 2.87 -5.98
CA PRO A 515 -30.52 4.07 -6.55
C PRO A 515 -30.06 4.32 -7.99
N TRP A 516 -29.01 3.62 -8.42
CA TRP A 516 -28.36 3.84 -9.69
C TRP A 516 -28.78 2.85 -10.76
N LYS A 517 -29.49 1.77 -10.43
CA LYS A 517 -29.71 0.63 -11.35
C LYS A 517 -28.37 0.08 -11.87
N ALA A 518 -27.42 -0.10 -10.97
CA ALA A 518 -26.08 -0.56 -11.29
C ALA A 518 -26.06 -2.06 -11.58
N GLY A 519 -25.07 -2.50 -12.35
CA GLY A 519 -24.90 -3.91 -12.75
C GLY A 519 -23.93 -4.72 -11.89
N THR A 520 -23.43 -4.16 -10.78
CA THR A 520 -22.34 -4.74 -9.97
C THR A 520 -22.82 -5.22 -8.59
N LEU A 521 -22.15 -6.23 -8.04
CA LEU A 521 -22.60 -7.00 -6.86
C LEU A 521 -22.73 -6.20 -5.56
N GLU A 522 -22.01 -5.08 -5.40
CA GLU A 522 -22.15 -4.28 -4.18
C GLU A 522 -23.59 -3.80 -3.99
N TRP A 523 -24.30 -3.53 -5.08
CA TRP A 523 -25.70 -3.11 -5.08
C TRP A 523 -26.70 -4.26 -4.86
N ALA A 524 -26.25 -5.51 -4.81
CA ALA A 524 -27.09 -6.65 -4.44
C ALA A 524 -27.24 -6.77 -2.91
N THR A 525 -26.40 -6.08 -2.14
CA THR A 525 -26.49 -6.04 -0.68
C THR A 525 -27.67 -5.17 -0.19
N PRO A 526 -28.20 -5.40 1.03
CA PRO A 526 -29.02 -4.40 1.72
C PRO A 526 -28.26 -3.08 1.88
N THR A 527 -28.97 -1.95 1.99
CA THR A 527 -28.34 -0.63 2.20
C THR A 527 -28.80 0.00 3.52
N PRO A 528 -27.89 0.26 4.49
CA PRO A 528 -26.46 -0.05 4.46
C PRO A 528 -26.20 -1.58 4.55
N PRO A 529 -25.04 -2.06 4.04
CA PRO A 529 -24.70 -3.48 4.09
C PRO A 529 -24.55 -4.01 5.52
N PRO A 530 -25.00 -5.25 5.79
CA PRO A 530 -24.70 -5.92 7.06
C PRO A 530 -23.22 -6.32 7.14
N SER A 531 -22.73 -6.66 8.34
CA SER A 531 -21.31 -6.98 8.56
C SER A 531 -20.81 -8.18 7.75
N TYR A 532 -21.69 -9.10 7.36
CA TYR A 532 -21.40 -10.29 6.56
C TYR A 532 -21.59 -10.08 5.05
N ASN A 533 -21.98 -8.88 4.61
CA ASN A 533 -22.39 -8.52 3.23
C ASN A 533 -23.60 -9.34 2.70
N PHE A 534 -23.40 -10.62 2.39
CA PHE A 534 -24.35 -11.50 1.72
C PHE A 534 -24.79 -12.66 2.63
N GLY A 535 -26.09 -12.98 2.61
CA GLY A 535 -26.65 -14.12 3.35
C GLY A 535 -26.04 -15.45 2.87
N SER A 536 -26.01 -15.62 1.56
CA SER A 536 -25.26 -16.65 0.84
C SER A 536 -24.41 -16.03 -0.28
N LEU A 537 -23.36 -16.72 -0.74
CA LEU A 537 -22.46 -16.26 -1.79
C LEU A 537 -22.98 -16.64 -3.19
N PRO A 538 -22.87 -15.73 -4.19
CA PRO A 538 -23.40 -15.99 -5.53
C PRO A 538 -22.52 -16.96 -6.34
N HIS A 539 -23.12 -17.59 -7.35
CA HIS A 539 -22.41 -18.16 -8.49
C HIS A 539 -22.43 -17.16 -9.64
N ILE A 540 -21.30 -16.94 -10.31
CA ILE A 540 -21.15 -15.90 -11.34
C ILE A 540 -20.78 -16.51 -12.68
N GLU A 541 -21.66 -16.37 -13.67
CA GLU A 541 -21.42 -16.84 -15.04
C GLU A 541 -21.17 -15.69 -16.03
N ASP A 542 -21.82 -14.56 -15.79
CA ASP A 542 -21.67 -13.34 -16.60
C ASP A 542 -20.53 -12.45 -16.13
N ARG A 543 -20.17 -11.46 -16.96
CA ARG A 543 -19.23 -10.41 -16.55
C ARG A 543 -19.87 -9.54 -15.46
N ALA A 544 -19.09 -9.15 -14.46
CA ALA A 544 -19.60 -8.52 -13.24
C ALA A 544 -20.28 -7.15 -13.43
N ASP A 545 -20.17 -6.51 -14.59
CA ASP A 545 -20.88 -5.27 -14.96
C ASP A 545 -22.20 -5.54 -15.71
N ALA A 546 -22.51 -6.80 -16.01
CA ALA A 546 -23.71 -7.24 -16.71
C ALA A 546 -24.70 -7.98 -15.81
N LEU A 547 -24.46 -8.02 -14.49
CA LEU A 547 -25.33 -8.71 -13.55
C LEU A 547 -26.62 -7.93 -13.29
N GLU A 548 -27.59 -8.60 -12.68
CA GLU A 548 -28.85 -8.00 -12.24
C GLU A 548 -29.00 -8.02 -10.70
N PRO A 549 -28.35 -7.09 -9.97
CA PRO A 549 -28.39 -7.04 -8.50
C PRO A 549 -29.78 -7.03 -7.88
N ARG A 550 -30.77 -6.54 -8.62
CA ARG A 550 -32.18 -6.47 -8.20
C ARG A 550 -32.82 -7.85 -8.05
N LEU A 551 -32.41 -8.82 -8.86
CA LEU A 551 -32.88 -10.20 -8.81
C LEU A 551 -32.01 -11.03 -7.87
N LEU A 552 -30.68 -10.88 -7.98
CA LEU A 552 -29.71 -11.61 -7.15
C LEU A 552 -29.82 -11.25 -5.67
N GLY A 553 -30.00 -9.97 -5.33
CA GLY A 553 -29.99 -9.51 -3.93
C GLY A 553 -31.03 -10.16 -3.02
N PRO A 554 -32.30 -10.30 -3.43
CA PRO A 554 -33.31 -11.10 -2.71
C PRO A 554 -32.95 -12.58 -2.56
N GLU A 555 -32.46 -13.24 -3.62
CA GLU A 555 -32.08 -14.67 -3.60
C GLU A 555 -30.93 -14.94 -2.64
N LEU A 556 -29.90 -14.09 -2.67
CA LEU A 556 -28.76 -14.20 -1.76
C LEU A 556 -29.14 -13.89 -0.30
N ALA A 557 -30.14 -13.05 -0.08
CA ALA A 557 -30.69 -12.82 1.26
C ALA A 557 -31.53 -14.01 1.74
N ALA A 558 -32.18 -14.73 0.83
CA ALA A 558 -32.93 -15.94 1.14
C ALA A 558 -32.04 -17.16 1.47
N GLY A 559 -30.72 -17.06 1.23
CA GLY A 559 -29.77 -18.15 1.47
C GLY A 559 -29.67 -19.15 0.31
N CYS A 560 -30.10 -18.78 -0.90
CA CYS A 560 -30.17 -19.68 -2.06
C CYS A 560 -28.82 -19.93 -2.75
N GLY A 561 -27.75 -19.24 -2.37
CA GLY A 561 -26.40 -19.44 -2.90
C GLY A 561 -25.52 -20.35 -2.03
N TYR A 562 -24.20 -20.28 -2.24
CA TYR A 562 -23.25 -21.03 -1.42
C TYR A 562 -23.17 -20.49 0.00
N LEU A 563 -22.87 -21.38 0.95
CA LEU A 563 -22.77 -21.07 2.38
C LEU A 563 -24.01 -20.33 2.93
N GLY A 564 -25.21 -20.64 2.41
CA GLY A 564 -26.50 -20.13 2.91
C GLY A 564 -26.93 -20.68 4.27
N PHE A 565 -25.98 -21.12 5.08
CA PHE A 565 -26.16 -21.74 6.38
C PHE A 565 -24.92 -21.47 7.24
N MET A 566 -24.98 -21.85 8.52
CA MET A 566 -23.87 -21.67 9.44
C MET A 566 -23.47 -22.97 10.13
N ARG A 567 -22.17 -23.11 10.41
CA ARG A 567 -21.62 -24.21 11.19
C ARG A 567 -20.57 -23.69 12.18
N ASN A 568 -20.48 -24.35 13.33
CA ASN A 568 -19.39 -24.16 14.31
C ASN A 568 -19.08 -22.71 14.75
N GLY A 569 -20.02 -21.77 14.54
CA GLY A 569 -19.80 -20.34 14.81
C GLY A 569 -18.68 -19.71 13.96
N TRP A 570 -18.35 -20.30 12.81
CA TRP A 570 -17.25 -19.87 11.96
C TRP A 570 -17.62 -18.68 11.06
N MET A 571 -16.66 -17.79 10.86
CA MET A 571 -16.74 -16.77 9.81
C MET A 571 -16.21 -17.37 8.50
N GLU A 572 -17.09 -18.04 7.76
CA GLU A 572 -16.72 -18.78 6.56
C GLU A 572 -16.86 -17.93 5.28
N THR A 573 -15.89 -18.06 4.39
CA THR A 573 -15.96 -17.60 2.99
C THR A 573 -15.39 -18.68 2.06
N LEU A 574 -15.58 -18.51 0.76
CA LEU A 574 -15.07 -19.43 -0.26
C LEU A 574 -13.84 -18.87 -0.95
N THR A 575 -13.06 -19.79 -1.52
CA THR A 575 -11.98 -19.47 -2.45
C THR A 575 -12.20 -20.11 -3.80
N VAL A 576 -11.49 -19.56 -4.78
CA VAL A 576 -11.51 -20.02 -6.17
C VAL A 576 -10.12 -20.21 -6.73
N ASP A 577 -10.03 -20.99 -7.80
CA ASP A 577 -8.88 -20.99 -8.70
C ASP A 577 -8.63 -19.58 -9.26
N MET A 578 -7.35 -19.19 -9.34
CA MET A 578 -6.95 -17.81 -9.65
C MET A 578 -7.33 -17.37 -11.07
N VAL A 579 -7.43 -18.29 -12.04
CA VAL A 579 -7.67 -17.92 -13.43
C VAL A 579 -9.12 -18.18 -13.81
N THR A 580 -9.58 -19.40 -13.54
CA THR A 580 -10.87 -19.92 -14.00
C THR A 580 -12.03 -19.48 -13.10
N GLY A 581 -11.78 -19.14 -11.84
CA GLY A 581 -12.84 -18.84 -10.87
C GLY A 581 -13.59 -20.07 -10.36
N ARG A 582 -13.15 -21.29 -10.70
CA ARG A 582 -13.76 -22.53 -10.16
C ARG A 582 -13.60 -22.58 -8.65
N LEU A 583 -14.63 -23.04 -7.94
CA LEU A 583 -14.58 -23.32 -6.50
C LEU A 583 -13.34 -24.16 -6.15
N ASP A 584 -12.64 -23.77 -5.08
CA ASP A 584 -11.41 -24.43 -4.62
C ASP A 584 -11.58 -24.96 -3.18
N HIS A 585 -11.69 -24.08 -2.18
CA HIS A 585 -11.79 -24.48 -0.77
C HIS A 585 -12.53 -23.48 0.12
N VAL A 586 -12.81 -23.88 1.37
CA VAL A 586 -13.42 -23.02 2.41
C VAL A 586 -12.35 -22.40 3.29
N VAL A 587 -12.46 -21.09 3.53
CA VAL A 587 -11.61 -20.35 4.47
C VAL A 587 -12.43 -19.93 5.69
N VAL A 588 -11.86 -20.14 6.87
CA VAL A 588 -12.42 -19.68 8.15
C VAL A 588 -11.61 -18.47 8.60
N LEU A 589 -12.28 -17.32 8.68
CA LEU A 589 -11.70 -16.05 9.03
C LEU A 589 -11.65 -15.84 10.56
N PRO A 590 -10.68 -15.07 11.07
CA PRO A 590 -10.50 -14.85 12.48
C PRO A 590 -11.53 -13.88 13.08
N ARG A 591 -12.10 -14.21 14.25
CA ARG A 591 -13.06 -13.36 14.98
C ARG A 591 -12.47 -12.03 15.47
N PRO A 592 -13.32 -11.03 15.78
CA PRO A 592 -12.91 -9.76 16.41
C PRO A 592 -12.01 -9.95 17.63
N THR A 593 -10.97 -9.13 17.75
CA THR A 593 -9.97 -9.19 18.82
C THR A 593 -9.23 -7.86 18.96
N TYR A 594 -8.73 -7.55 20.16
CA TYR A 594 -7.89 -6.37 20.42
C TYR A 594 -6.42 -6.58 20.06
N LEU A 595 -6.01 -7.80 19.68
CA LEU A 595 -4.63 -8.11 19.39
C LEU A 595 -4.00 -7.20 18.32
N PRO A 596 -4.65 -6.89 17.18
CA PRO A 596 -4.11 -5.94 16.20
C PRO A 596 -3.78 -4.56 16.78
N LEU A 597 -4.62 -4.05 17.69
CA LEU A 597 -4.38 -2.78 18.36
C LEU A 597 -3.17 -2.87 19.29
N TRP A 598 -3.10 -3.90 20.15
CA TRP A 598 -1.97 -4.08 21.07
C TRP A 598 -0.65 -4.32 20.34
N THR A 599 -0.66 -5.09 19.26
CA THR A 599 0.51 -5.28 18.40
C THR A 599 0.94 -3.95 17.79
N ALA A 600 0.03 -3.13 17.26
CA ALA A 600 0.37 -1.83 16.71
C ALA A 600 0.89 -0.84 17.77
N ILE A 601 0.41 -0.90 19.02
CA ILE A 601 0.96 -0.11 20.14
C ILE A 601 2.40 -0.54 20.45
N ALA A 602 2.69 -1.85 20.47
CA ALA A 602 4.05 -2.34 20.64
C ALA A 602 4.96 -1.94 19.48
N THR A 603 4.46 -1.97 18.24
CA THR A 603 5.17 -1.46 17.06
C THR A 603 5.42 0.04 17.17
N ALA A 604 4.44 0.83 17.63
CA ALA A 604 4.61 2.26 17.89
C ALA A 604 5.67 2.53 18.97
N ALA A 605 5.74 1.70 20.02
CA ALA A 605 6.78 1.80 21.04
C ALA A 605 8.18 1.52 20.48
N PHE A 606 8.32 0.59 19.53
CA PHE A 606 9.58 0.33 18.81
C PHE A 606 10.03 1.55 17.98
N PHE A 607 9.14 2.16 17.20
CA PHE A 607 9.48 3.36 16.45
C PHE A 607 9.75 4.56 17.36
N ALA A 608 8.95 4.72 18.43
CA ALA A 608 9.16 5.78 19.41
C ALA A 608 10.49 5.65 20.16
N SER A 609 10.94 4.43 20.48
CA SER A 609 12.23 4.22 21.14
C SER A 609 13.40 4.56 20.21
N LEU A 610 13.29 4.24 18.92
CA LEU A 610 14.26 4.67 17.90
C LEU A 610 14.31 6.19 17.78
N LEU A 611 13.15 6.83 17.65
CA LEU A 611 13.03 8.29 17.52
C LEU A 611 13.59 9.01 18.76
N ALA A 612 13.32 8.48 19.95
CA ALA A 612 13.86 9.00 21.22
C ALA A 612 15.33 8.61 21.46
N LYS A 613 15.98 7.91 20.53
CA LYS A 613 17.37 7.41 20.62
C LYS A 613 17.60 6.47 21.81
N LEU A 614 16.55 5.81 22.29
CA LEU A 614 16.56 4.80 23.35
C LEU A 614 16.90 3.41 22.77
N TYR A 615 18.04 3.30 22.10
CA TYR A 615 18.41 2.08 21.35
C TYR A 615 18.47 0.81 22.21
N TRP A 616 18.76 0.93 23.50
CA TRP A 616 18.76 -0.21 24.44
C TRP A 616 17.36 -0.78 24.70
N ALA A 617 16.30 0.04 24.57
CA ALA A 617 14.91 -0.37 24.77
C ALA A 617 14.28 -0.95 23.49
N THR A 618 14.82 -0.61 22.32
CA THR A 618 14.32 -1.06 21.01
C THR A 618 14.20 -2.59 20.88
N PRO A 619 15.19 -3.41 21.31
CA PRO A 619 15.04 -4.87 21.28
C PRO A 619 13.92 -5.41 22.17
N ILE A 620 13.61 -4.74 23.29
CA ILE A 620 12.52 -5.14 24.19
C ILE A 620 11.17 -4.89 23.52
N ALA A 621 11.01 -3.72 22.89
CA ALA A 621 9.80 -3.39 22.13
C ALA A 621 9.62 -4.36 20.94
N LEU A 622 10.70 -4.66 20.21
CA LEU A 622 10.67 -5.64 19.11
C LEU A 622 10.28 -7.04 19.60
N LEU A 623 10.83 -7.50 20.74
CA LEU A 623 10.45 -8.77 21.33
C LEU A 623 8.96 -8.80 21.71
N ALA A 624 8.43 -7.69 22.26
CA ALA A 624 7.00 -7.58 22.56
C ALA A 624 6.13 -7.69 21.30
N VAL A 625 6.55 -7.07 20.18
CA VAL A 625 5.86 -7.22 18.87
C VAL A 625 5.84 -8.69 18.43
N VAL A 626 6.99 -9.37 18.48
CA VAL A 626 7.10 -10.79 18.10
C VAL A 626 6.20 -11.68 18.97
N VAL A 627 6.24 -11.49 20.30
CA VAL A 627 5.39 -12.23 21.24
C VAL A 627 3.91 -11.99 20.94
N LEU A 628 3.51 -10.74 20.66
CA LEU A 628 2.12 -10.42 20.35
C LEU A 628 1.66 -11.05 19.04
N PHE A 629 2.50 -11.12 18.00
CA PHE A 629 2.17 -11.89 16.79
C PHE A 629 1.97 -13.38 17.08
N PHE A 630 2.79 -13.98 17.95
CA PHE A 630 2.57 -15.36 18.37
C PHE A 630 1.24 -15.56 19.08
N LEU A 631 0.79 -14.59 19.88
CA LEU A 631 -0.51 -14.64 20.56
C LEU A 631 -1.72 -14.59 19.60
N TRP A 632 -1.53 -14.28 18.32
CA TRP A 632 -2.62 -14.37 17.33
C TRP A 632 -2.97 -15.83 16.99
N THR A 633 -1.98 -16.72 17.07
CA THR A 633 -2.00 -18.07 16.50
C THR A 633 -2.78 -19.15 17.28
N PRO A 634 -2.97 -19.10 18.62
CA PRO A 634 -3.70 -20.14 19.34
C PRO A 634 -5.15 -20.31 18.87
N SER A 635 -5.74 -19.22 18.38
CA SER A 635 -7.11 -19.17 17.85
C SER A 635 -7.22 -19.58 16.37
N THR A 636 -6.10 -19.86 15.70
CA THR A 636 -6.05 -20.18 14.27
C THR A 636 -5.46 -21.59 14.09
N GLY A 637 -6.23 -22.52 13.52
CA GLY A 637 -5.78 -23.91 13.43
C GLY A 637 -6.89 -24.92 13.64
N LEU A 638 -6.76 -26.07 13.00
CA LEU A 638 -7.47 -27.30 13.27
C LEU A 638 -6.50 -28.26 13.96
N LYS A 639 -7.00 -28.97 14.97
CA LYS A 639 -6.25 -30.05 15.64
C LYS A 639 -6.59 -31.43 15.13
N GLN A 640 -7.62 -31.54 14.28
CA GLN A 640 -8.13 -32.78 13.73
C GLN A 640 -8.38 -32.60 12.23
N ASP A 641 -8.23 -33.70 11.48
CA ASP A 641 -8.50 -33.72 10.04
C ASP A 641 -10.02 -33.87 9.88
N ILE A 642 -10.66 -32.93 9.19
CA ILE A 642 -12.13 -32.85 9.05
C ILE A 642 -12.59 -33.24 7.64
N GLY A 643 -11.71 -33.18 6.64
CA GLY A 643 -12.03 -33.55 5.27
C GLY A 643 -13.00 -32.59 4.56
N PRO A 644 -13.63 -33.03 3.45
CA PRO A 644 -14.48 -32.16 2.65
C PRO A 644 -15.74 -31.69 3.40
N LEU A 645 -16.00 -30.38 3.35
CA LEU A 645 -17.15 -29.72 3.95
C LEU A 645 -18.20 -29.42 2.88
N GLU A 646 -19.48 -29.63 3.19
CA GLU A 646 -20.61 -29.16 2.36
C GLU A 646 -20.54 -27.65 2.18
N VAL A 647 -20.73 -27.11 0.97
CA VAL A 647 -20.73 -25.65 0.74
C VAL A 647 -22.04 -25.13 0.13
N GLY A 648 -23.00 -26.02 -0.14
CA GLY A 648 -24.23 -25.70 -0.87
C GLY A 648 -24.20 -26.27 -2.30
N HIS A 649 -25.36 -26.31 -2.95
CA HIS A 649 -25.53 -26.85 -4.31
C HIS A 649 -25.05 -28.30 -4.54
N GLY A 650 -24.96 -29.12 -3.48
CA GLY A 650 -24.43 -30.48 -3.56
C GLY A 650 -22.91 -30.56 -3.76
N GLU A 651 -22.20 -29.44 -3.66
CA GLU A 651 -20.75 -29.36 -3.76
C GLU A 651 -20.09 -29.43 -2.37
N ARG A 652 -18.89 -30.03 -2.36
CA ARG A 652 -18.05 -30.15 -1.17
C ARG A 652 -16.66 -29.60 -1.44
N ALA A 653 -16.10 -28.89 -0.47
CA ALA A 653 -14.77 -28.28 -0.59
C ALA A 653 -13.96 -28.49 0.70
N LEU A 654 -12.63 -28.60 0.56
CA LEU A 654 -11.74 -28.82 1.71
C LEU A 654 -11.61 -27.56 2.57
N HIS A 655 -11.17 -27.72 3.81
CA HIS A 655 -10.79 -26.60 4.66
C HIS A 655 -9.41 -26.06 4.26
N HIS A 656 -9.20 -24.74 4.34
CA HIS A 656 -7.96 -24.07 3.91
C HIS A 656 -6.66 -24.58 4.58
N GLN A 657 -6.74 -25.33 5.67
CA GLN A 657 -5.56 -25.91 6.32
C GLN A 657 -5.14 -27.26 5.75
N GLU A 658 -6.05 -27.95 5.05
CA GLU A 658 -5.83 -29.25 4.45
C GLU A 658 -5.44 -29.15 2.96
N VAL A 659 -5.37 -27.93 2.41
CA VAL A 659 -5.01 -27.67 1.01
C VAL A 659 -3.56 -27.19 0.85
N ALA A 660 -3.03 -27.34 -0.37
CA ALA A 660 -1.65 -27.00 -0.71
C ALA A 660 -1.38 -25.50 -0.70
N GLN A 661 -2.26 -24.71 -1.31
CA GLN A 661 -2.05 -23.30 -1.63
C GLN A 661 -3.22 -22.43 -1.17
N PRO A 662 -3.51 -22.36 0.14
CA PRO A 662 -4.54 -21.47 0.67
C PRO A 662 -4.09 -20.00 0.57
N PRO A 663 -5.00 -19.03 0.82
CA PRO A 663 -4.68 -17.60 0.80
C PRO A 663 -3.40 -17.22 1.57
N SER A 664 -3.19 -17.77 2.77
CA SER A 664 -2.01 -17.47 3.60
C SER A 664 -0.69 -17.89 2.97
N TRP A 665 -0.68 -18.94 2.15
CA TRP A 665 0.51 -19.34 1.40
C TRP A 665 0.85 -18.30 0.34
N TRP A 666 -0.16 -17.82 -0.40
CA TRP A 666 0.00 -16.76 -1.40
C TRP A 666 0.40 -15.42 -0.78
N ALA A 667 -0.11 -15.09 0.41
CA ALA A 667 0.32 -13.89 1.12
C ALA A 667 1.83 -13.90 1.41
N VAL A 668 2.38 -15.06 1.80
CA VAL A 668 3.82 -15.21 2.03
C VAL A 668 4.61 -15.11 0.73
N VAL A 669 4.12 -15.69 -0.37
CA VAL A 669 4.75 -15.52 -1.69
C VAL A 669 4.84 -14.04 -2.07
N PHE A 670 3.78 -13.27 -1.86
CA PHE A 670 3.73 -11.86 -2.20
C PHE A 670 4.54 -10.99 -1.23
N ALA A 671 4.57 -11.34 0.06
CA ALA A 671 5.47 -10.71 1.03
C ALA A 671 6.94 -10.92 0.66
N LEU A 672 7.30 -12.16 0.27
CA LEU A 672 8.66 -12.49 -0.18
C LEU A 672 9.01 -11.80 -1.52
N ALA A 673 8.03 -11.51 -2.38
CA ALA A 673 8.26 -10.72 -3.58
C ALA A 673 8.59 -9.26 -3.26
N ALA A 674 7.88 -8.65 -2.30
CA ALA A 674 8.20 -7.32 -1.81
C ALA A 674 9.59 -7.27 -1.15
N ASP A 675 9.87 -8.24 -0.29
CA ASP A 675 11.17 -8.39 0.36
C ASP A 675 12.30 -8.63 -0.66
N ALA A 676 12.05 -9.41 -1.72
CA ALA A 676 12.99 -9.57 -2.84
C ALA A 676 13.30 -8.25 -3.54
N THR A 677 12.31 -7.38 -3.68
CA THR A 677 12.55 -6.05 -4.26
C THR A 677 13.35 -5.17 -3.31
N LEU A 678 13.05 -5.20 -2.00
CA LEU A 678 13.87 -4.54 -0.97
C LEU A 678 15.34 -4.98 -1.06
N TYR A 679 15.56 -6.29 -1.06
CA TYR A 679 16.89 -6.89 -1.11
C TYR A 679 17.62 -6.55 -2.42
N THR A 680 16.91 -6.59 -3.54
CA THR A 680 17.47 -6.24 -4.85
C THR A 680 17.86 -4.77 -4.92
N SER A 681 17.07 -3.87 -4.33
CA SER A 681 17.41 -2.44 -4.19
C SER A 681 18.65 -2.24 -3.31
N LEU A 682 18.87 -3.09 -2.29
CA LEU A 682 20.07 -3.04 -1.44
C LEU A 682 21.33 -3.45 -2.22
N ILE A 683 21.25 -4.55 -2.96
CA ILE A 683 22.34 -5.01 -3.83
C ILE A 683 22.61 -3.99 -4.95
N PHE A 684 21.56 -3.45 -5.56
CA PHE A 684 21.65 -2.35 -6.53
C PHE A 684 22.37 -1.14 -5.91
N GLY A 685 22.00 -0.72 -4.70
CA GLY A 685 22.64 0.41 -4.03
C GLY A 685 24.14 0.20 -3.84
N GLY A 686 24.54 -0.98 -3.41
CA GLY A 686 25.96 -1.33 -3.27
C GLY A 686 26.74 -1.27 -4.60
N PHE A 687 26.17 -1.80 -5.69
CA PHE A 687 26.79 -1.72 -7.02
C PHE A 687 26.75 -0.32 -7.63
N PHE A 688 25.69 0.44 -7.38
CA PHE A 688 25.56 1.83 -7.79
C PHE A 688 26.68 2.67 -7.17
N LEU A 689 26.91 2.52 -5.86
CA LEU A 689 27.99 3.24 -5.17
C LEU A 689 29.35 2.87 -5.75
N TRP A 690 29.61 1.59 -5.99
CA TRP A 690 30.85 1.17 -6.66
C TRP A 690 31.04 1.82 -8.04
N LEU A 691 29.97 1.93 -8.83
CA LEU A 691 30.04 2.44 -10.19
C LEU A 691 30.11 3.96 -10.28
N SER A 692 29.44 4.67 -9.36
CA SER A 692 29.16 6.11 -9.48
C SER A 692 29.77 6.97 -8.37
N ALA A 693 30.01 6.42 -7.18
CA ALA A 693 30.52 7.21 -6.07
C ALA A 693 32.04 7.46 -6.17
N PRO A 694 32.53 8.60 -5.65
CA PRO A 694 33.97 8.89 -5.60
C PRO A 694 34.69 8.05 -4.53
N ASN A 695 36.02 8.09 -4.49
CA ASN A 695 36.85 7.47 -3.43
C ASN A 695 36.84 5.93 -3.38
N TRP A 696 36.55 5.27 -4.50
CA TRP A 696 36.71 3.83 -4.68
C TRP A 696 38.04 3.46 -5.37
N PRO A 697 38.67 2.32 -5.02
CA PRO A 697 38.30 1.40 -3.94
C PRO A 697 38.80 1.86 -2.56
N PRO A 698 38.16 1.43 -1.44
CA PRO A 698 38.63 1.81 -0.12
C PRO A 698 39.99 1.19 0.24
N PRO A 699 40.78 1.83 1.12
CA PRO A 699 42.10 1.34 1.54
C PRO A 699 42.08 -0.05 2.18
N ASP A 700 41.04 -0.36 2.96
CA ASP A 700 40.92 -1.59 3.75
C ASP A 700 39.98 -2.63 3.10
N LEU A 701 39.91 -2.67 1.77
CA LEU A 701 39.05 -3.62 1.06
C LEU A 701 39.66 -5.04 1.04
N GLY A 702 39.55 -5.74 2.18
CA GLY A 702 39.98 -7.12 2.33
C GLY A 702 38.93 -7.97 3.05
N PHE A 703 38.17 -8.78 2.31
CA PHE A 703 37.26 -9.76 2.90
C PHE A 703 37.96 -11.13 2.94
N THR A 704 38.44 -11.56 4.11
CA THR A 704 39.18 -12.84 4.28
C THR A 704 38.35 -13.93 4.97
N PHE A 705 37.04 -13.70 5.15
CA PHE A 705 36.15 -14.46 6.03
C PHE A 705 35.60 -15.78 5.43
N ALA A 706 36.42 -16.54 4.71
CA ALA A 706 35.97 -17.74 3.99
C ALA A 706 35.34 -18.81 4.93
N GLY A 707 35.85 -18.96 6.15
CA GLY A 707 35.36 -19.95 7.13
C GLY A 707 33.91 -19.70 7.59
N PRO A 708 33.61 -18.57 8.26
CA PRO A 708 32.25 -18.23 8.67
C PRO A 708 31.26 -18.16 7.49
N SER A 709 31.68 -17.63 6.33
CA SER A 709 30.85 -17.59 5.13
C SER A 709 30.51 -18.98 4.60
N LEU A 710 31.46 -19.92 4.62
CA LEU A 710 31.21 -21.31 4.22
C LEU A 710 30.26 -22.02 5.20
N VAL A 711 30.45 -21.82 6.51
CA VAL A 711 29.53 -22.36 7.52
C VAL A 711 28.12 -21.82 7.31
N ALA A 712 27.97 -20.51 7.13
CA ALA A 712 26.68 -19.87 6.86
C ALA A 712 26.04 -20.41 5.57
N ALA A 713 26.81 -20.57 4.48
CA ALA A 713 26.31 -21.13 3.22
C ALA A 713 25.81 -22.58 3.39
N ILE A 714 26.61 -23.45 4.03
CA ILE A 714 26.24 -24.85 4.26
C ILE A 714 24.99 -24.95 5.13
N THR A 715 24.92 -24.17 6.20
CA THR A 715 23.81 -24.21 7.15
C THR A 715 22.53 -23.61 6.56
N LEU A 716 22.60 -22.55 5.75
CA LEU A 716 21.46 -22.02 5.00
C LEU A 716 20.88 -23.06 4.02
N VAL A 717 21.73 -23.69 3.21
CA VAL A 717 21.30 -24.75 2.29
C VAL A 717 20.74 -25.95 3.07
N GLY A 718 21.40 -26.33 4.16
CA GLY A 718 20.93 -27.38 5.06
C GLY A 718 19.55 -27.07 5.66
N ALA A 719 19.29 -25.83 6.05
CA ALA A 719 18.00 -25.37 6.56
C ALA A 719 16.89 -25.51 5.49
N ALA A 720 17.15 -25.06 4.26
CA ALA A 720 16.21 -25.22 3.14
C ALA A 720 15.94 -26.69 2.81
N LEU A 721 16.98 -27.52 2.70
CA LEU A 721 16.84 -28.96 2.39
C LEU A 721 16.11 -29.72 3.49
N SER A 722 16.43 -29.47 4.76
CA SER A 722 15.77 -30.10 5.91
C SER A 722 14.30 -29.71 6.05
N ALA A 723 13.96 -28.45 5.75
CA ALA A 723 12.58 -27.99 5.73
C ALA A 723 11.75 -28.65 4.62
N ARG A 724 12.40 -29.00 3.49
CA ARG A 724 11.77 -29.70 2.37
C ARG A 724 11.59 -31.18 2.62
N MET A 725 12.33 -31.79 3.57
CA MET A 725 12.32 -33.25 3.77
C MET A 725 10.88 -33.75 3.92
N PRO A 726 10.34 -34.40 2.88
CA PRO A 726 9.00 -34.96 2.94
C PRO A 726 9.15 -36.27 3.69
N ASP A 727 8.34 -36.53 4.71
CA ASP A 727 7.87 -37.89 4.94
C ASP A 727 6.84 -37.97 6.04
N GLY A 728 5.81 -38.77 5.79
CA GLY A 728 4.64 -38.91 6.63
C GLY A 728 4.80 -39.67 7.93
N ARG A 729 6.01 -39.67 8.49
CA ARG A 729 6.30 -40.27 9.79
C ARG A 729 6.63 -39.15 10.76
N ALA A 730 5.86 -39.09 11.84
CA ALA A 730 5.90 -38.03 12.85
C ALA A 730 7.31 -37.70 13.36
N GLY A 731 8.17 -38.72 13.54
CA GLY A 731 9.56 -38.54 13.98
C GLY A 731 10.48 -37.81 12.98
N ARG A 732 10.27 -37.98 11.67
CA ARG A 732 11.10 -37.33 10.63
C ARG A 732 10.77 -35.85 10.46
N THR A 733 9.51 -35.45 10.67
CA THR A 733 9.10 -34.04 10.64
C THR A 733 9.74 -33.24 11.77
N VAL A 734 9.75 -33.79 12.98
CA VAL A 734 10.38 -33.14 14.15
C VAL A 734 11.88 -33.02 13.96
N SER A 735 12.55 -34.08 13.51
CA SER A 735 14.00 -34.02 13.25
C SER A 735 14.35 -33.02 12.15
N GLY A 736 13.52 -32.93 11.10
CA GLY A 736 13.70 -31.94 10.02
C GLY A 736 13.62 -30.52 10.56
N LEU A 737 12.55 -30.18 11.28
CA LEU A 737 12.36 -28.85 11.89
C LEU A 737 13.44 -28.50 12.93
N ALA A 738 13.85 -29.47 13.77
CA ALA A 738 14.92 -29.26 14.74
C ALA A 738 16.26 -28.99 14.04
N PHE A 739 16.56 -29.72 12.95
CA PHE A 739 17.73 -29.44 12.13
C PHE A 739 17.63 -28.07 11.46
N THR A 740 16.47 -27.70 10.89
CA THR A 740 16.25 -26.37 10.31
C THR A 740 16.48 -25.25 11.33
N LEU A 741 15.97 -25.41 12.56
CA LEU A 741 16.18 -24.47 13.66
C LEU A 741 17.66 -24.34 14.02
N ILE A 742 18.35 -25.47 14.26
CA ILE A 742 19.78 -25.48 14.60
C ILE A 742 20.59 -24.86 13.47
N ALA A 743 20.29 -25.21 12.22
CA ALA A 743 20.97 -24.66 11.05
C ALA A 743 20.85 -23.13 10.99
N HIS A 744 19.65 -22.56 11.17
CA HIS A 744 19.49 -21.10 11.23
C HIS A 744 20.22 -20.47 12.42
N LEU A 745 20.22 -21.09 13.60
CA LEU A 745 20.98 -20.59 14.75
C LEU A 745 22.49 -20.60 14.49
N LEU A 746 23.00 -21.63 13.82
CA LEU A 746 24.40 -21.69 13.38
C LEU A 746 24.70 -20.64 12.32
N THR A 747 23.79 -20.38 11.37
CA THR A 747 23.91 -19.28 10.42
C THR A 747 24.00 -17.94 11.16
N VAL A 748 23.10 -17.67 12.10
CA VAL A 748 23.12 -16.43 12.90
C VAL A 748 24.44 -16.28 13.65
N GLY A 749 24.94 -17.36 14.26
CA GLY A 749 26.25 -17.37 14.93
C GLY A 749 27.41 -17.06 13.98
N ALA A 750 27.46 -17.74 12.83
CA ALA A 750 28.50 -17.54 11.82
C ALA A 750 28.45 -16.12 11.22
N MET A 751 27.25 -15.60 10.94
CA MET A 751 27.05 -14.24 10.45
C MET A 751 27.38 -13.18 11.50
N SER A 752 27.11 -13.45 12.78
CA SER A 752 27.50 -12.55 13.87
C SER A 752 29.04 -12.44 13.97
N VAL A 753 29.75 -13.56 13.84
CA VAL A 753 31.22 -13.56 13.75
C VAL A 753 31.66 -12.73 12.54
N LEU A 754 31.07 -12.95 11.36
CA LEU A 754 31.35 -12.19 10.15
C LEU A 754 31.18 -10.68 10.38
N LEU A 755 30.02 -10.26 10.91
CA LEU A 755 29.72 -8.85 11.20
C LEU A 755 30.72 -8.22 12.15
N THR A 756 31.14 -8.92 13.21
CA THR A 756 32.14 -8.41 14.17
C THR A 756 33.56 -8.40 13.62
N SER A 757 33.82 -9.15 12.55
CA SER A 757 35.13 -9.25 11.91
C SER A 757 35.32 -8.27 10.75
N LEU A 758 34.23 -7.69 10.24
CA LEU A 758 34.29 -6.65 9.21
C LEU A 758 35.07 -5.43 9.73
N PRO A 759 35.88 -4.77 8.89
CA PRO A 759 36.39 -3.44 9.18
C PRO A 759 35.23 -2.48 9.49
N ALA A 760 35.53 -1.41 10.23
CA ALA A 760 34.50 -0.49 10.75
C ALA A 760 33.55 -0.03 9.62
N PRO A 761 32.23 -0.34 9.67
CA PRO A 761 31.31 -0.03 8.59
C PRO A 761 31.10 1.49 8.41
N THR A 762 31.55 2.30 9.37
CA THR A 762 31.54 3.77 9.32
C THR A 762 32.68 4.36 8.49
N SER A 763 33.70 3.58 8.13
CA SER A 763 34.87 4.12 7.42
C SER A 763 34.63 4.33 5.92
N HIS A 764 33.85 3.46 5.28
CA HIS A 764 33.57 3.53 3.86
C HIS A 764 32.25 2.87 3.45
N ALA A 765 31.60 3.39 2.41
CA ALA A 765 30.29 2.95 1.95
C ALA A 765 30.26 1.50 1.44
N ALA A 766 31.38 1.01 0.90
CA ALA A 766 31.56 -0.41 0.55
C ALA A 766 31.39 -1.33 1.76
N LEU A 767 31.98 -0.95 2.90
CA LEU A 767 31.91 -1.69 4.15
C LEU A 767 30.52 -1.55 4.79
N ALA A 768 29.92 -0.35 4.74
CA ALA A 768 28.54 -0.12 5.14
C ALA A 768 27.55 -1.00 4.34
N SER A 769 27.74 -1.12 3.03
CA SER A 769 26.92 -1.95 2.14
C SER A 769 27.09 -3.44 2.46
N ALA A 770 28.34 -3.90 2.64
CA ALA A 770 28.62 -5.28 3.05
C ALA A 770 28.00 -5.61 4.42
N PHE A 771 28.09 -4.67 5.37
CA PHE A 771 27.47 -4.80 6.68
C PHE A 771 25.95 -4.88 6.58
N ALA A 772 25.30 -4.00 5.80
CA ALA A 772 23.85 -4.01 5.61
C ALA A 772 23.35 -5.32 4.98
N VAL A 773 24.04 -5.84 3.96
CA VAL A 773 23.74 -7.13 3.33
C VAL A 773 23.91 -8.28 4.32
N ALA A 774 25.01 -8.31 5.10
CA ALA A 774 25.23 -9.33 6.11
C ALA A 774 24.19 -9.25 7.26
N ALA A 775 23.79 -8.04 7.67
CA ALA A 775 22.74 -7.83 8.65
C ALA A 775 21.37 -8.32 8.14
N TYR A 776 21.06 -8.08 6.87
CA TYR A 776 19.86 -8.62 6.21
C TYR A 776 19.83 -10.15 6.27
N VAL A 777 20.93 -10.83 5.89
CA VAL A 777 21.02 -12.30 5.95
C VAL A 777 20.88 -12.81 7.38
N THR A 778 21.50 -12.14 8.35
CA THR A 778 21.40 -12.47 9.78
C THR A 778 19.96 -12.39 10.27
N LEU A 779 19.26 -11.30 9.93
CA LEU A 779 17.85 -11.10 10.27
C LEU A 779 16.96 -12.19 9.69
N HIS A 780 17.15 -12.53 8.41
CA HIS A 780 16.34 -13.54 7.72
C HIS A 780 16.56 -14.95 8.28
N ALA A 781 17.82 -15.28 8.62
CA ALA A 781 18.13 -16.52 9.33
C ALA A 781 17.49 -16.54 10.73
N GLY A 782 17.52 -15.41 11.45
CA GLY A 782 16.83 -15.26 12.74
C GLY A 782 15.32 -15.50 12.65
N ILE A 783 14.65 -14.90 11.66
CA ILE A 783 13.22 -15.16 11.38
C ILE A 783 13.02 -16.62 10.97
N GLY A 784 13.94 -17.20 10.20
CA GLY A 784 13.95 -18.62 9.85
C GLY A 784 13.98 -19.54 11.08
N ALA A 785 14.82 -19.23 12.07
CA ALA A 785 14.85 -19.95 13.35
C ALA A 785 13.51 -19.82 14.08
N VAL A 786 12.94 -18.61 14.12
CA VAL A 786 11.63 -18.34 14.75
C VAL A 786 10.51 -19.16 14.08
N LEU A 787 10.48 -19.24 12.74
CA LEU A 787 9.50 -20.02 11.99
C LEU A 787 9.68 -21.54 12.18
N ALA A 788 10.91 -22.03 12.23
CA ALA A 788 11.19 -23.44 12.50
C ALA A 788 10.76 -23.84 13.93
N GLY A 789 11.07 -22.97 14.92
CA GLY A 789 10.62 -23.13 16.30
C GLY A 789 9.09 -23.07 16.43
N TYR A 790 8.43 -22.18 15.69
CA TYR A 790 6.98 -22.14 15.60
C TYR A 790 6.41 -23.43 15.02
N GLY A 791 7.02 -23.97 13.95
CA GLY A 791 6.65 -25.27 13.38
C GLY A 791 6.71 -26.40 14.41
N LEU A 792 7.75 -26.43 15.24
CA LEU A 792 7.86 -27.40 16.34
C LEU A 792 6.72 -27.21 17.36
N TRP A 793 6.46 -25.98 17.79
CA TRP A 793 5.37 -25.68 18.72
C TRP A 793 4.00 -26.10 18.16
N ARG A 794 3.73 -25.83 16.88
CA ARG A 794 2.51 -26.24 16.19
C ARG A 794 2.37 -27.75 16.06
N TRP A 795 3.48 -28.45 15.82
CA TRP A 795 3.52 -29.91 15.80
C TRP A 795 3.17 -30.49 17.19
N TYR A 796 3.85 -30.05 18.25
CA TYR A 796 3.55 -30.50 19.63
C TYR A 796 2.13 -30.13 20.07
N GLY A 797 1.58 -29.02 19.57
CA GLY A 797 0.20 -28.59 19.82
C GLY A 797 -0.88 -29.37 19.07
N GLY A 798 -0.51 -30.33 18.23
CA GLY A 798 -1.43 -31.17 17.43
C GLY A 798 -2.00 -30.50 16.18
N TYR A 799 -1.47 -29.35 15.77
CA TYR A 799 -1.97 -28.61 14.61
C TYR A 799 -1.50 -29.17 13.27
N ILE A 800 -0.41 -29.93 13.28
CA ILE A 800 0.22 -30.47 12.06
C ILE A 800 -0.14 -31.94 11.91
N SER A 801 -0.62 -32.32 10.73
CA SER A 801 -0.89 -33.70 10.33
C SER A 801 -0.37 -33.96 8.91
N MET A 802 -0.64 -35.15 8.36
CA MET A 802 -0.34 -35.44 6.96
C MET A 802 -1.11 -34.57 5.98
N GLN A 803 -2.34 -34.18 6.33
CA GLN A 803 -3.20 -33.34 5.51
C GLN A 803 -2.99 -31.85 5.87
N ARG A 804 -2.85 -31.54 7.17
CA ARG A 804 -2.60 -30.19 7.69
C ARG A 804 -1.12 -29.83 7.73
N ARG A 805 -0.57 -29.42 6.59
CA ARG A 805 0.86 -29.06 6.44
C ARG A 805 1.12 -27.58 6.14
N LEU A 806 0.12 -26.73 6.30
CA LEU A 806 0.20 -25.31 5.93
C LEU A 806 1.36 -24.58 6.62
N ASP A 807 1.49 -24.70 7.94
CA ASP A 807 2.55 -24.04 8.72
C ASP A 807 3.95 -24.43 8.19
N LEU A 808 4.14 -25.71 7.82
CA LEU A 808 5.41 -26.22 7.27
C LEU A 808 5.68 -25.68 5.86
N ARG A 809 4.65 -25.59 5.02
CA ARG A 809 4.78 -25.06 3.64
C ARG A 809 5.14 -23.58 3.65
N ILE A 810 4.55 -22.81 4.57
CA ILE A 810 4.90 -21.40 4.78
C ILE A 810 6.36 -21.29 5.24
N GLY A 811 6.78 -22.09 6.22
CA GLY A 811 8.18 -22.13 6.66
C GLY A 811 9.13 -22.46 5.51
N SER A 812 8.82 -23.48 4.70
CA SER A 812 9.64 -23.88 3.56
C SER A 812 9.85 -22.76 2.54
N LEU A 813 8.84 -21.94 2.25
CA LEU A 813 9.00 -20.77 1.37
C LEU A 813 10.04 -19.80 1.93
N TRP A 814 9.95 -19.49 3.22
CA TRP A 814 10.89 -18.60 3.88
C TRP A 814 12.31 -19.15 3.90
N HIS A 815 12.47 -20.44 4.24
CA HIS A 815 13.78 -21.08 4.30
C HIS A 815 14.45 -21.16 2.92
N ASP A 816 13.68 -21.45 1.88
CA ASP A 816 14.16 -21.44 0.50
C ASP A 816 14.61 -20.06 0.05
N TYR A 817 13.78 -19.05 0.31
CA TYR A 817 14.12 -17.67 0.04
C TYR A 817 15.39 -17.23 0.77
N THR A 818 15.45 -17.46 2.08
CA THR A 818 16.58 -17.10 2.94
C THR A 818 17.88 -17.77 2.48
N ALA A 819 17.81 -19.01 1.98
CA ALA A 819 18.97 -19.68 1.43
C ALA A 819 19.47 -19.01 0.14
N VAL A 820 18.55 -18.68 -0.78
CA VAL A 820 18.92 -18.01 -2.05
C VAL A 820 19.49 -16.61 -1.79
N THR A 821 18.77 -15.77 -1.06
CA THR A 821 19.23 -14.40 -0.75
C THR A 821 20.48 -14.43 0.11
N GLY A 822 20.56 -15.34 1.07
CA GLY A 822 21.74 -15.57 1.90
C GLY A 822 22.99 -15.93 1.10
N LEU A 823 22.89 -16.83 0.12
CA LEU A 823 24.04 -17.18 -0.75
C LEU A 823 24.48 -15.99 -1.60
N VAL A 824 23.55 -15.22 -2.16
CA VAL A 824 23.87 -13.98 -2.89
C VAL A 824 24.55 -12.98 -1.95
N GLY A 825 24.04 -12.84 -0.73
CA GLY A 825 24.56 -11.89 0.26
C GLY A 825 25.95 -12.26 0.78
N LEU A 826 26.23 -13.56 0.92
CA LEU A 826 27.56 -14.08 1.24
C LEU A 826 28.55 -13.88 0.09
N ALA A 827 28.09 -13.95 -1.16
CA ALA A 827 28.92 -13.70 -2.33
C ALA A 827 29.19 -12.20 -2.57
N PHE A 828 28.26 -11.33 -2.17
CA PHE A 828 28.29 -9.90 -2.47
C PHE A 828 29.62 -9.20 -2.09
N PRO A 829 30.18 -9.33 -0.88
CA PRO A 829 31.46 -8.69 -0.53
C PRO A 829 32.62 -9.16 -1.41
N PHE A 830 32.67 -10.45 -1.76
CA PHE A 830 33.73 -11.00 -2.64
C PHE A 830 33.58 -10.52 -4.08
N VAL A 831 32.35 -10.43 -4.58
CA VAL A 831 32.07 -9.86 -5.91
C VAL A 831 32.48 -8.38 -5.94
N LEU A 832 32.09 -7.61 -4.93
CA LEU A 832 32.46 -6.21 -4.81
C LEU A 832 33.98 -6.04 -4.80
N GLN A 833 34.69 -6.84 -3.98
CA GLN A 833 36.16 -6.83 -3.92
C GLN A 833 36.82 -7.21 -5.26
N SER A 834 36.28 -8.20 -5.97
CA SER A 834 36.76 -8.61 -7.30
C SER A 834 36.61 -7.49 -8.32
N LEU A 835 35.44 -6.86 -8.37
CA LEU A 835 35.13 -5.76 -9.29
C LEU A 835 36.00 -4.54 -9.04
N THR A 836 36.30 -4.23 -7.78
CA THR A 836 37.21 -3.16 -7.39
C THR A 836 38.70 -3.49 -7.57
N GLY A 837 39.06 -4.79 -7.53
CA GLY A 837 40.43 -5.27 -7.52
C GLY A 837 41.00 -5.72 -8.88
N ALA A 838 40.18 -5.77 -9.93
CA ALA A 838 40.60 -6.16 -11.29
C ALA A 838 41.12 -4.99 -12.15
N GLY A 839 41.23 -3.78 -11.62
CA GLY A 839 41.82 -2.61 -12.30
C GLY A 839 43.30 -2.37 -12.03
N GLY A 840 43.95 -3.23 -11.23
CA GLY A 840 45.35 -3.10 -10.83
C GLY A 840 46.29 -4.07 -11.54
N ARG A 841 46.34 -4.05 -12.87
CA ARG A 841 47.51 -4.44 -13.69
C ARG A 841 47.56 -3.64 -14.98
#